data_AF-A0A075JQ95-F1
#
_entry.id   AF-A0A075JQ95-F1
#
_cell.length_a   1.000
_cell.length_b   1.000
_cell.length_c   1.000
_cell.angle_alpha   90.00
_cell.angle_beta   90.00
_cell.angle_gamma   90.00
#
_symmetry.space_group_name_H-M   'P 1'
#
loop_
_entity.id
_entity.type
_entity.pdbx_description
1 polymer ?
#
loop_
_entity_poly.entity_id
_entity_poly.type
_entity_poly.pdbx_seq_one_letter_code
_entity_poly.pdbx_strand_id
1 'polypeptide(L)'
;MNNTFELIANYEPRGDQPKAIQEIVDKILAGQRHQTLLGATGTGKTFTMSNVVKEINRPTLVIAHNKTLAGQLYSEFKEFFPNNAVEYFVSYYDYYQPEAYVPSTDTFIEKDASINDEIDKLRHSATSSLFERNDVLIVASVSCIYGLGSPEEYKSQVLSLRMGMEKDRDALLRDLVDIQYARNDINFQRGTFRVRGDSVEVIPASREEHCIRIEFFGDEIDRIREVDALTGEIIGDREHIAIFPASHFVTREEKLKKAIINIEKELEERLKELRAENKLLEAQRLEQRTNYDIEMMNEMGFCSGIENYSRHLTFRNEGDTPYTLLDFFPDDFLVVVDESHVTLPQIRGMYNGDRARKQVLVDHGFRLPSALDNRPLKFEEFEKATNQLVYVSATPGPYEMEHSPEMTEQIIRPTGLLDPKIDVRPINGQIDDLISEINKRVERKERVLVTTLTKKMSEDLTDYLKEIGMKVAYLHSEIKTLERIEIIRDLRVGKYDVLIGINLLREGLDIPEVSLVAILDADKEGFLRSERSLIQTMGRAARNENGEVIMYADRITNSMQVAIDETNRRREKQMAYNEQHGITPTTIKKDVRDVIRATIAAEEQEEYGDNKKSLANLTGKEKTKAIEQMEKEMKDAAKGLDFEKAAELRDIILELKAGG
;
A
#
# COMPACT_ATOMS: atom_id res chain seq x y z
N MET A 1 25.05 15.61 7.14
CA MET A 1 23.87 16.36 6.66
C MET A 1 23.06 16.73 7.90
N ASN A 2 22.69 18.01 8.07
CA ASN A 2 22.01 18.53 9.27
C ASN A 2 20.56 18.92 8.96
N ASN A 3 19.86 18.11 8.18
CA ASN A 3 18.47 18.37 7.83
C ASN A 3 17.58 17.95 9.01
N THR A 4 16.51 18.71 9.25
CA THR A 4 15.56 18.46 10.35
C THR A 4 14.15 18.30 9.82
N PHE A 5 13.37 17.42 10.43
CA PHE A 5 11.95 17.29 10.15
C PHE A 5 11.18 18.54 10.62
N GLU A 6 10.41 19.14 9.71
CA GLU A 6 9.56 20.30 9.98
C GLU A 6 8.09 19.90 9.94
N LEU A 7 7.50 19.70 11.12
CA LEU A 7 6.09 19.33 11.26
C LEU A 7 5.20 20.57 11.09
N ILE A 8 4.37 20.58 10.04
CA ILE A 8 3.35 21.59 9.77
C ILE A 8 1.97 20.98 10.04
N ALA A 9 1.23 21.56 10.99
CA ALA A 9 -0.14 21.17 11.30
C ALA A 9 -0.95 22.37 11.80
N ASN A 10 -2.25 22.37 11.52
CA ASN A 10 -3.19 23.40 11.99
C ASN A 10 -3.67 23.18 13.44
N TYR A 11 -3.09 22.21 14.14
CA TYR A 11 -3.50 21.78 15.46
C TYR A 11 -2.28 21.31 16.27
N GLU A 12 -2.35 21.51 17.59
CA GLU A 12 -1.33 21.06 18.55
C GLU A 12 -1.74 19.72 19.19
N PRO A 13 -0.78 18.96 19.76
CA PRO A 13 -1.09 17.74 20.52
C PRO A 13 -2.12 17.99 21.65
N ARG A 14 -3.18 17.18 21.68
CA ARG A 14 -4.30 17.28 22.64
C ARG A 14 -4.60 15.93 23.31
N GLY A 15 -5.40 15.96 24.37
CA GLY A 15 -5.77 14.75 25.09
C GLY A 15 -4.55 14.14 25.77
N ASP A 16 -4.32 12.85 25.54
CA ASP A 16 -3.15 12.12 26.02
C ASP A 16 -2.01 12.04 24.99
N GLN A 17 -2.15 12.66 23.81
CA GLN A 17 -1.09 12.74 22.81
C GLN A 17 0.23 13.33 23.37
N PRO A 18 0.24 14.46 24.12
CA PRO A 18 1.50 15.01 24.64
C PRO A 18 2.27 14.02 25.52
N LYS A 19 1.54 13.29 26.38
CA LYS A 19 2.12 12.26 27.25
C LYS A 19 2.62 11.08 26.43
N ALA A 20 1.84 10.61 25.46
CA ALA A 20 2.23 9.49 24.61
C ALA A 20 3.47 9.80 23.75
N ILE A 21 3.55 11.01 23.19
CA ILE A 21 4.72 11.49 22.46
C ILE A 21 5.96 11.46 23.37
N GLN A 22 5.87 12.08 24.55
CA GLN A 22 6.98 12.16 25.49
C GLN A 22 7.46 10.76 25.91
N GLU A 23 6.54 9.87 26.31
CA GLU A 23 6.91 8.51 26.73
C GLU A 23 7.61 7.72 25.62
N ILE A 24 7.12 7.80 24.37
CA ILE A 24 7.75 7.08 23.25
C ILE A 24 9.13 7.68 22.94
N VAL A 25 9.24 9.01 22.89
CA VAL A 25 10.51 9.70 22.67
C VAL A 25 11.53 9.32 23.74
N ASP A 26 11.15 9.36 25.02
CA ASP A 26 12.03 9.00 26.14
C ASP A 26 12.50 7.54 26.04
N LYS A 27 11.60 6.62 25.71
CA LYS A 27 11.92 5.19 25.51
C LYS A 27 12.90 4.99 24.35
N ILE A 28 12.68 5.67 23.22
CA ILE A 28 13.59 5.61 22.05
C ILE A 28 14.96 6.17 22.41
N LEU A 29 15.02 7.35 23.05
CA LEU A 29 16.28 7.98 23.46
C LEU A 29 17.03 7.18 24.53
N ALA A 30 16.31 6.43 25.38
CA ALA A 30 16.90 5.47 26.31
C ALA A 30 17.45 4.20 25.64
N GLY A 31 17.35 4.08 24.31
CA GLY A 31 17.83 2.93 23.55
C GLY A 31 16.95 1.69 23.67
N GLN A 32 15.69 1.85 24.10
CA GLN A 32 14.75 0.72 24.07
C GLN A 32 14.52 0.29 22.63
N ARG A 33 14.53 -1.03 22.42
CA ARG A 33 14.40 -1.62 21.09
C ARG A 33 12.96 -1.67 20.60
N HIS A 34 12.04 -2.02 21.48
CA HIS A 34 10.64 -2.26 21.18
C HIS A 34 9.76 -1.33 22.01
N GLN A 35 8.82 -0.65 21.37
CA GLN A 35 7.78 0.15 22.03
C GLN A 35 6.44 -0.12 21.36
N THR A 36 5.36 -0.04 22.13
CA THR A 36 4.00 -0.14 21.61
C THR A 36 3.20 1.10 21.99
N LEU A 37 2.70 1.81 20.97
CA LEU A 37 1.62 2.80 21.10
C LEU A 37 0.28 2.06 21.05
N LEU A 38 -0.31 1.84 22.23
CA LEU A 38 -1.67 1.32 22.38
C LEU A 38 -2.68 2.44 22.13
N GLY A 39 -2.87 2.76 20.85
CA GLY A 39 -3.70 3.88 20.42
C GLY A 39 -5.11 3.45 19.99
N ALA A 40 -6.14 3.94 20.66
CA ALA A 40 -7.52 3.70 20.24
C ALA A 40 -7.84 4.32 18.86
N THR A 41 -8.85 3.81 18.17
CA THR A 41 -9.25 4.35 16.87
C THR A 41 -9.75 5.79 17.00
N GLY A 42 -9.24 6.69 16.14
CA GLY A 42 -9.64 8.09 16.12
C GLY A 42 -8.90 9.00 17.10
N THR A 43 -7.86 8.51 17.80
CA THR A 43 -7.05 9.34 18.71
C THR A 43 -5.93 10.11 18.03
N GLY A 44 -5.80 10.03 16.70
CA GLY A 44 -4.77 10.75 15.94
C GLY A 44 -3.37 10.12 16.00
N LYS A 45 -3.28 8.79 15.88
CA LYS A 45 -2.02 8.02 15.96
C LYS A 45 -0.96 8.50 14.96
N THR A 46 -1.34 8.80 13.72
CA THR A 46 -0.42 9.34 12.70
C THR A 46 0.20 10.67 13.16
N PHE A 47 -0.59 11.55 13.78
CA PHE A 47 -0.11 12.83 14.28
C PHE A 47 0.82 12.66 15.49
N THR A 48 0.51 11.73 16.40
CA THR A 48 1.42 11.34 17.49
C THR A 48 2.77 10.87 16.91
N MET A 49 2.74 9.96 15.93
CA MET A 49 3.98 9.45 15.32
C MET A 49 4.73 10.53 14.54
N SER A 50 4.03 11.48 13.91
CA SER A 50 4.67 12.63 13.26
C SER A 50 5.44 13.49 14.26
N ASN A 51 4.87 13.74 15.45
CA ASN A 51 5.60 14.42 16.53
C ASN A 51 6.79 13.60 17.01
N VAL A 52 6.65 12.29 17.19
CA VAL A 52 7.78 11.40 17.56
C VAL A 52 8.90 11.48 16.52
N VAL A 53 8.60 11.40 15.22
CA VAL A 53 9.59 11.50 14.13
C VAL A 53 10.30 12.85 14.17
N LYS A 54 9.56 13.94 14.36
CA LYS A 54 10.11 15.29 14.46
C LYS A 54 11.09 15.43 15.64
N GLU A 55 10.72 14.93 16.82
CA GLU A 55 11.56 15.05 18.02
C GLU A 55 12.78 14.11 17.99
N ILE A 56 12.65 12.90 17.44
CA ILE A 56 13.77 11.96 17.27
C ILE A 56 14.70 12.37 16.12
N ASN A 57 14.15 12.97 15.08
CA ASN A 57 14.85 13.50 13.91
C ASN A 57 15.79 12.49 13.21
N ARG A 58 15.26 11.30 12.90
CA ARG A 58 15.98 10.25 12.18
C ARG A 58 15.18 9.76 10.97
N PRO A 59 15.85 9.26 9.91
CA PRO A 59 15.17 8.56 8.83
C PRO A 59 14.20 7.51 9.39
N THR A 60 12.98 7.51 8.90
CA THR A 60 11.91 6.68 9.45
C THR A 60 11.25 5.86 8.36
N LEU A 61 11.13 4.55 8.59
CA LEU A 61 10.36 3.63 7.76
C LEU A 61 9.00 3.37 8.42
N VAL A 62 7.91 3.70 7.75
CA VAL A 62 6.54 3.36 8.19
C VAL A 62 6.03 2.19 7.35
N ILE A 63 5.75 1.05 7.99
CA ILE A 63 5.28 -0.15 7.30
C ILE A 63 3.77 -0.32 7.51
N ALA A 64 3.01 -0.44 6.42
CA ALA A 64 1.57 -0.70 6.42
C ALA A 64 1.25 -2.03 5.70
N HIS A 65 0.21 -2.73 6.14
CA HIS A 65 -0.13 -4.07 5.60
C HIS A 65 -0.84 -4.06 4.24
N ASN A 66 -1.31 -2.91 3.77
CA ASN A 66 -1.99 -2.79 2.47
C ASN A 66 -1.72 -1.45 1.76
N LYS A 67 -1.84 -1.45 0.43
CA LYS A 67 -1.55 -0.27 -0.42
C LYS A 67 -2.49 0.91 -0.16
N THR A 68 -3.76 0.67 0.22
CA THR A 68 -4.73 1.75 0.49
C THR A 68 -4.33 2.56 1.73
N LEU A 69 -4.01 1.87 2.83
CA LEU A 69 -3.54 2.50 4.07
C LEU A 69 -2.18 3.16 3.88
N ALA A 70 -1.26 2.51 3.14
CA ALA A 70 0.02 3.11 2.79
C ALA A 70 -0.18 4.44 2.04
N GLY A 71 -1.08 4.49 1.05
CA GLY A 71 -1.38 5.73 0.32
C GLY A 71 -2.01 6.82 1.18
N GLN A 72 -2.88 6.44 2.14
CA GLN A 72 -3.46 7.37 3.12
C GLN A 72 -2.38 7.98 4.02
N LEU A 73 -1.54 7.13 4.62
CA LEU A 73 -0.42 7.57 5.47
C LEU A 73 0.55 8.45 4.68
N TYR A 74 0.92 8.06 3.46
CA TYR A 74 1.78 8.87 2.59
C TYR A 74 1.21 10.27 2.33
N SER A 75 -0.10 10.35 2.06
CA SER A 75 -0.78 11.64 1.87
C SER A 75 -0.78 12.48 3.15
N GLU A 76 -1.11 11.88 4.30
CA GLU A 76 -1.10 12.55 5.61
C GLU A 76 0.32 13.04 5.96
N PHE A 77 1.35 12.20 5.81
CA PHE A 77 2.73 12.59 6.09
C PHE A 77 3.24 13.67 5.14
N LYS A 78 2.81 13.69 3.86
CA LYS A 78 3.14 14.78 2.94
C LYS A 78 2.53 16.11 3.36
N GLU A 79 1.31 16.10 3.90
CA GLU A 79 0.69 17.29 4.47
C GLU A 79 1.43 17.73 5.76
N PHE A 80 1.89 16.78 6.57
CA PHE A 80 2.62 17.07 7.81
C PHE A 80 4.07 17.53 7.60
N PHE A 81 4.77 17.04 6.58
CA PHE A 81 6.18 17.31 6.32
C PHE A 81 6.40 17.77 4.87
N PRO A 82 5.79 18.87 4.42
CA PRO A 82 5.84 19.30 3.02
C PRO A 82 7.24 19.75 2.58
N ASN A 83 8.12 20.08 3.53
CA ASN A 83 9.49 20.54 3.27
C ASN A 83 10.54 19.42 3.41
N ASN A 84 10.14 18.20 3.75
CA ASN A 84 11.03 17.03 3.91
C ASN A 84 10.75 15.98 2.83
N ALA A 85 11.61 14.96 2.74
CA ALA A 85 11.40 13.86 1.79
C ALA A 85 10.45 12.82 2.36
N VAL A 86 9.15 13.00 2.09
CA VAL A 86 8.14 11.96 2.32
C VAL A 86 7.99 11.14 1.04
N GLU A 87 8.32 9.86 1.15
CA GLU A 87 8.48 8.95 0.02
C GLU A 87 7.53 7.75 0.13
N TYR A 88 7.30 7.07 -1.00
CA TYR A 88 6.36 5.96 -1.11
C TYR A 88 7.00 4.72 -1.72
N PHE A 89 6.96 3.59 -1.01
CA PHE A 89 7.63 2.35 -1.43
C PHE A 89 6.71 1.12 -1.35
N VAL A 90 5.99 0.85 -2.42
CA VAL A 90 5.14 -0.34 -2.55
C VAL A 90 5.53 -1.16 -3.78
N SER A 91 4.89 -2.32 -3.96
CA SER A 91 5.05 -3.07 -5.21
C SER A 91 4.56 -2.23 -6.38
N TYR A 92 5.44 -2.03 -7.35
CA TYR A 92 5.20 -1.36 -8.63
C TYR A 92 4.34 -2.17 -9.60
N TYR A 93 3.86 -3.35 -9.22
CA TYR A 93 2.96 -4.12 -10.08
C TYR A 93 1.51 -3.71 -9.82
N ASP A 94 0.80 -3.30 -10.88
CA ASP A 94 -0.65 -3.11 -10.88
C ASP A 94 -1.36 -4.46 -10.88
N TYR A 95 -0.85 -5.37 -11.72
CA TYR A 95 -1.20 -6.78 -11.75
C TYR A 95 0.06 -7.61 -11.64
N TYR A 96 0.02 -8.65 -10.82
CA TYR A 96 1.13 -9.59 -10.67
C TYR A 96 0.62 -11.00 -10.46
N GLN A 97 0.93 -11.86 -11.41
CA GLN A 97 0.79 -13.29 -11.33
C GLN A 97 2.19 -13.91 -11.19
N PRO A 98 2.52 -14.48 -10.02
CA PRO A 98 3.82 -15.11 -9.85
C PRO A 98 3.91 -16.37 -10.70
N GLU A 99 5.13 -16.67 -11.14
CA GLU A 99 5.45 -17.97 -11.69
C GLU A 99 5.08 -19.08 -10.69
N ALA A 100 4.34 -20.10 -11.12
CA ALA A 100 3.96 -21.21 -10.26
C ALA A 100 3.77 -22.50 -11.07
N TYR A 101 3.86 -23.63 -10.38
CA TYR A 101 3.53 -24.92 -10.95
C TYR A 101 2.54 -25.62 -10.02
N VAL A 102 1.47 -26.18 -10.59
CA VAL A 102 0.41 -26.89 -9.86
C VAL A 102 0.52 -28.38 -10.19
N PRO A 103 1.15 -29.20 -9.33
CA PRO A 103 1.42 -30.60 -9.65
C PRO A 103 0.16 -31.44 -9.87
N SER A 104 -0.95 -31.11 -9.19
CA SER A 104 -2.20 -31.86 -9.30
C SER A 104 -2.87 -31.75 -10.67
N THR A 105 -2.56 -30.71 -11.44
CA THR A 105 -3.12 -30.47 -12.79
C THR A 105 -2.04 -30.40 -13.87
N ASP A 106 -0.76 -30.68 -13.53
CA ASP A 106 0.41 -30.52 -14.40
C ASP A 106 0.39 -29.19 -15.16
N THR A 107 0.06 -28.11 -14.45
CA THR A 107 -0.13 -26.78 -15.06
C THR A 107 0.99 -25.84 -14.63
N PHE A 108 1.76 -25.38 -15.61
CA PHE A 108 2.69 -24.28 -15.42
C PHE A 108 1.97 -22.94 -15.62
N ILE A 109 2.17 -22.03 -14.68
CA ILE A 109 1.63 -20.68 -14.70
C ILE A 109 2.80 -19.75 -14.95
N GLU A 110 2.81 -19.11 -16.11
CA GLU A 110 3.83 -18.13 -16.47
C GLU A 110 3.74 -16.88 -15.58
N LYS A 111 4.88 -16.22 -15.40
CA LYS A 111 4.91 -14.90 -14.78
C LYS A 111 4.25 -13.91 -15.73
N ASP A 112 3.18 -13.28 -15.28
CA ASP A 112 2.52 -12.19 -16.00
C ASP A 112 2.40 -10.99 -15.05
N ALA A 113 2.80 -9.82 -15.52
CA ALA A 113 2.87 -8.64 -14.68
C ALA A 113 2.76 -7.36 -15.50
N SER A 114 2.06 -6.38 -14.93
CA SER A 114 2.02 -5.01 -15.45
C SER A 114 2.68 -4.08 -14.45
N ILE A 115 3.71 -3.36 -14.91
CA ILE A 115 4.44 -2.38 -14.10
C ILE A 115 3.73 -1.03 -14.19
N ASN A 116 3.53 -0.41 -13.04
CA ASN A 116 3.05 0.94 -12.88
C ASN A 116 4.26 1.90 -12.81
N ASP A 117 4.41 2.72 -13.84
CA ASP A 117 5.54 3.63 -13.97
C ASP A 117 5.60 4.69 -12.85
N GLU A 118 4.45 5.16 -12.36
CA GLU A 118 4.40 6.14 -11.28
C GLU A 118 4.92 5.54 -9.97
N ILE A 119 4.54 4.30 -9.64
CA ILE A 119 5.03 3.62 -8.44
C ILE A 119 6.52 3.31 -8.57
N ASP A 120 6.99 2.88 -9.74
CA ASP A 120 8.42 2.63 -9.96
C ASP A 120 9.26 3.91 -9.78
N LYS A 121 8.80 5.04 -10.33
CA LYS A 121 9.38 6.37 -10.07
C LYS A 121 9.46 6.68 -8.57
N LEU A 122 8.36 6.47 -7.84
CA LEU A 122 8.33 6.72 -6.39
C LEU A 122 9.29 5.81 -5.62
N ARG A 123 9.48 4.56 -6.05
CA ARG A 123 10.47 3.66 -5.46
C ARG A 123 11.90 4.15 -5.69
N HIS A 124 12.20 4.65 -6.90
CA HIS A 124 13.48 5.27 -7.19
C HIS A 124 13.71 6.52 -6.35
N SER A 125 12.70 7.39 -6.22
CA SER A 125 12.72 8.57 -5.34
C SER A 125 13.04 8.18 -3.89
N ALA A 126 12.38 7.15 -3.37
CA ALA A 126 12.60 6.65 -2.02
C ALA A 126 14.05 6.21 -1.77
N THR A 127 14.63 5.41 -2.69
CA THR A 127 16.01 4.92 -2.55
C THR A 127 17.06 6.01 -2.77
N SER A 128 16.83 6.95 -3.70
CA SER A 128 17.77 8.07 -3.91
C SER A 128 17.77 9.03 -2.74
N SER A 129 16.59 9.35 -2.18
CA SER A 129 16.45 10.26 -1.05
C SER A 129 17.26 9.82 0.17
N LEU A 130 17.36 8.51 0.44
CA LEU A 130 18.18 7.95 1.54
C LEU A 130 19.68 8.23 1.39
N PHE A 131 20.19 8.45 0.18
CA PHE A 131 21.60 8.79 -0.04
C PHE A 131 21.86 10.30 -0.13
N GLU A 132 20.83 11.10 -0.38
CA GLU A 132 20.93 12.55 -0.54
C GLU A 132 20.69 13.33 0.76
N ARG A 133 19.91 12.78 1.70
CA ARG A 133 19.45 13.51 2.89
C ARG A 133 19.05 12.59 4.05
N ASN A 134 18.95 13.19 5.24
CA ASN A 134 18.60 12.48 6.49
C ASN A 134 17.15 12.75 6.97
N ASP A 135 16.47 13.74 6.42
CA ASP A 135 15.07 14.07 6.71
C ASP A 135 14.12 13.28 5.80
N VAL A 136 14.23 11.94 5.84
CA VAL A 136 13.52 11.02 4.95
C VAL A 136 12.52 10.16 5.74
N LEU A 137 11.25 10.21 5.36
CA LEU A 137 10.21 9.32 5.86
C LEU A 137 9.66 8.51 4.69
N ILE A 138 9.78 7.18 4.75
CA ILE A 138 9.29 6.29 3.69
C ILE A 138 8.07 5.54 4.21
N VAL A 139 6.93 5.69 3.54
CA VAL A 139 5.77 4.83 3.76
C VAL A 139 5.84 3.65 2.81
N ALA A 140 5.91 2.44 3.37
CA ALA A 140 6.13 1.22 2.61
C ALA A 140 5.08 0.14 2.90
N SER A 141 4.87 -0.74 1.92
CA SER A 141 4.26 -2.04 2.20
C SER A 141 5.33 -3.06 2.60
N VAL A 142 4.95 -4.33 2.76
CA VAL A 142 5.90 -5.45 2.86
C VAL A 142 6.87 -5.56 1.67
N SER A 143 6.72 -4.75 0.61
CA SER A 143 7.76 -4.62 -0.41
C SER A 143 9.12 -4.19 0.15
N CYS A 144 9.18 -3.53 1.32
CA CYS A 144 10.44 -3.12 1.95
C CYS A 144 11.33 -4.30 2.39
N ILE A 145 10.76 -5.50 2.58
CA ILE A 145 11.51 -6.72 2.95
C ILE A 145 11.83 -7.62 1.74
N TYR A 146 11.53 -7.18 0.52
CA TYR A 146 11.89 -7.90 -0.71
C TYR A 146 13.25 -7.46 -1.24
N GLY A 147 13.88 -8.39 -1.98
CA GLY A 147 15.19 -8.19 -2.59
C GLY A 147 15.28 -6.92 -3.44
N LEU A 148 16.37 -6.18 -3.26
CA LEU A 148 16.90 -5.12 -4.12
C LEU A 148 18.36 -5.45 -4.46
N GLY A 149 18.96 -4.69 -5.39
CA GLY A 149 20.40 -4.72 -5.59
C GLY A 149 21.16 -4.21 -4.37
N SER A 150 22.47 -4.45 -4.34
CA SER A 150 23.31 -3.99 -3.23
C SER A 150 23.27 -2.46 -3.11
N PRO A 151 23.02 -1.89 -1.92
CA PRO A 151 23.04 -0.45 -1.72
C PRO A 151 24.43 0.16 -1.99
N GLU A 152 25.51 -0.58 -1.70
CA GLU A 152 26.87 -0.16 -2.01
C GLU A 152 27.12 -0.08 -3.51
N GLU A 153 26.65 -1.08 -4.27
CA GLU A 153 26.76 -1.06 -5.73
C GLU A 153 25.93 0.07 -6.32
N TYR A 154 24.68 0.22 -5.87
CA TYR A 154 23.78 1.28 -6.29
C TYR A 154 24.40 2.67 -6.05
N LYS A 155 24.97 2.88 -4.85
CA LYS A 155 25.68 4.12 -4.50
C LYS A 155 26.96 4.33 -5.31
N SER A 156 27.73 3.27 -5.57
CA SER A 156 28.98 3.35 -6.34
C SER A 156 28.79 3.69 -7.81
N GLN A 157 27.58 3.47 -8.32
CA GLN A 157 27.18 3.78 -9.70
C GLN A 157 26.46 5.12 -9.82
N VAL A 158 26.39 5.92 -8.74
CA VAL A 158 25.85 7.26 -8.80
C VAL A 158 26.77 8.14 -9.64
N LEU A 159 26.22 8.71 -10.70
CA LEU A 159 26.92 9.63 -11.57
C LEU A 159 26.81 11.04 -11.00
N SER A 160 27.90 11.48 -10.36
CA SER A 160 28.02 12.79 -9.72
C SER A 160 28.58 13.81 -10.71
N LEU A 161 27.83 14.85 -11.02
CA LEU A 161 28.21 15.90 -11.97
C LEU A 161 28.24 17.26 -11.28
N ARG A 162 29.26 18.06 -11.58
CA ARG A 162 29.47 19.40 -11.01
C ARG A 162 29.77 20.39 -12.11
N MET A 163 29.36 21.64 -11.92
CA MET A 163 29.85 22.74 -12.75
C MET A 163 31.38 22.82 -12.67
N GLY A 164 32.03 23.05 -13.82
CA GLY A 164 33.49 23.09 -13.97
C GLY A 164 34.17 21.71 -13.99
N MET A 165 33.41 20.61 -14.01
CA MET A 165 33.98 19.26 -14.11
C MET A 165 34.49 19.00 -15.54
N GLU A 166 35.76 18.61 -15.66
CA GLU A 166 36.33 18.12 -16.92
C GLU A 166 35.80 16.70 -17.21
N LYS A 167 34.93 16.59 -18.20
CA LYS A 167 34.30 15.35 -18.65
C LYS A 167 33.92 15.48 -20.12
N ASP A 168 34.43 14.57 -20.94
CA ASP A 168 33.99 14.42 -22.34
C ASP A 168 32.50 14.06 -22.40
N ARG A 169 31.78 14.68 -23.33
CA ARG A 169 30.34 14.47 -23.51
C ARG A 169 30.04 13.01 -23.83
N ASP A 170 30.79 12.38 -24.72
CA ASP A 170 30.52 10.99 -25.13
C ASP A 170 30.86 10.00 -23.99
N ALA A 171 31.79 10.36 -23.10
CA ALA A 171 32.01 9.65 -21.84
C ALA A 171 30.81 9.75 -20.90
N LEU A 172 30.19 10.93 -20.77
CA LEU A 172 28.93 11.06 -20.03
C LEU A 172 27.84 10.13 -20.59
N LEU A 173 27.70 10.04 -21.91
CA LEU A 173 26.68 9.18 -22.53
C LEU A 173 26.92 7.70 -22.23
N ARG A 174 28.17 7.24 -22.25
CA ARG A 174 28.53 5.87 -21.88
C ARG A 174 28.19 5.57 -20.42
N ASP A 175 28.56 6.47 -19.51
CA ASP A 175 28.25 6.32 -18.09
C ASP A 175 26.73 6.25 -17.83
N LEU A 176 25.93 7.02 -18.56
CA LEU A 176 24.46 6.97 -18.47
C LEU A 176 23.90 5.62 -18.94
N VAL A 177 24.42 5.05 -20.03
CA VAL A 177 24.03 3.72 -20.52
C VAL A 177 24.42 2.63 -19.52
N ASP A 178 25.63 2.72 -18.94
CA ASP A 178 26.12 1.75 -17.95
C ASP A 178 25.20 1.66 -16.72
N ILE A 179 24.58 2.78 -16.33
CA ILE A 179 23.63 2.87 -15.22
C ILE A 179 22.16 2.75 -15.68
N GLN A 180 21.94 2.13 -16.85
CA GLN A 180 20.66 1.72 -17.43
C GLN A 180 19.76 2.84 -17.99
N TYR A 181 20.31 4.00 -18.34
CA TYR A 181 19.54 4.98 -19.10
C TYR A 181 19.55 4.66 -20.59
N ALA A 182 18.41 4.86 -21.24
CA ALA A 182 18.29 4.69 -22.69
C ALA A 182 18.43 6.02 -23.42
N ARG A 183 19.15 6.05 -24.53
CA ARG A 183 19.14 7.21 -25.42
C ARG A 183 17.81 7.27 -26.17
N ASN A 184 17.05 8.36 -26.01
CA ASN A 184 15.81 8.57 -26.76
C ASN A 184 15.61 10.04 -27.11
N ASP A 185 15.97 10.40 -28.34
CA ASP A 185 15.86 11.78 -28.83
C ASP A 185 14.41 12.16 -29.22
N ILE A 186 13.52 11.18 -29.44
CA ILE A 186 12.14 11.37 -29.90
C ILE A 186 11.17 11.34 -28.71
N ASN A 187 11.11 10.23 -27.99
CA ASN A 187 10.24 10.04 -26.84
C ASN A 187 11.04 10.23 -25.54
N PHE A 188 11.10 11.48 -25.07
CA PHE A 188 11.90 11.85 -23.91
C PHE A 188 11.10 11.64 -22.62
N GLN A 189 11.36 10.51 -21.95
CA GLN A 189 10.68 10.05 -20.74
C GLN A 189 11.67 9.70 -19.62
N ARG A 190 11.18 9.37 -18.43
CA ARG A 190 12.04 8.99 -17.29
C ARG A 190 12.98 7.83 -17.63
N GLY A 191 14.19 7.86 -17.09
CA GLY A 191 15.21 6.85 -17.39
C GLY A 191 15.79 6.98 -18.80
N THR A 192 15.57 8.12 -19.48
CA THR A 192 16.17 8.38 -20.80
C THR A 192 17.02 9.64 -20.80
N PHE A 193 17.92 9.72 -21.78
CA PHE A 193 18.67 10.95 -22.09
C PHE A 193 18.60 11.26 -23.59
N ARG A 194 18.78 12.54 -23.93
CA ARG A 194 18.87 13.02 -25.31
C ARG A 194 19.99 14.04 -25.47
N VAL A 195 20.43 14.24 -26.71
CA VAL A 195 21.57 15.12 -27.00
C VAL A 195 21.18 16.17 -28.04
N ARG A 196 21.44 17.45 -27.72
CA ARG A 196 21.22 18.58 -28.63
C ARG A 196 22.47 19.46 -28.66
N GLY A 197 23.33 19.22 -29.65
CA GLY A 197 24.62 19.91 -29.78
C GLY A 197 25.51 19.66 -28.56
N ASP A 198 25.79 20.71 -27.81
CA ASP A 198 26.64 20.68 -26.61
C ASP A 198 25.82 20.54 -25.32
N SER A 199 24.52 20.23 -25.43
CA SER A 199 23.66 19.96 -24.28
C SER A 199 23.23 18.50 -24.22
N VAL A 200 23.34 17.91 -23.04
CA VAL A 200 22.79 16.59 -22.71
C VAL A 200 21.65 16.80 -21.72
N GLU A 201 20.47 16.32 -22.06
CA GLU A 201 19.31 16.37 -21.17
C GLU A 201 19.01 14.96 -20.68
N VAL A 202 18.85 14.80 -19.37
CA VAL A 202 18.59 13.51 -18.72
C VAL A 202 17.32 13.66 -17.88
N ILE A 203 16.37 12.73 -17.99
CA ILE A 203 15.26 12.63 -17.03
C ILE A 203 15.61 11.54 -16.02
N PRO A 204 15.96 11.88 -14.77
CA PRO A 204 16.25 10.89 -13.72
C PRO A 204 15.09 9.90 -13.55
N ALA A 205 15.40 8.63 -13.25
CA ALA A 205 14.35 7.61 -13.05
C ALA A 205 13.38 7.92 -11.89
N SER A 206 13.79 8.77 -10.95
CA SER A 206 13.00 9.27 -9.81
C SER A 206 12.12 10.48 -10.13
N ARG A 207 12.20 11.03 -11.35
CA ARG A 207 11.48 12.23 -11.78
C ARG A 207 10.70 11.95 -13.07
N GLU A 208 9.75 12.81 -13.38
CA GLU A 208 8.94 12.73 -14.60
C GLU A 208 8.76 14.10 -15.23
N GLU A 209 8.42 15.10 -14.42
CA GLU A 209 8.14 16.46 -14.89
C GLU A 209 9.42 17.28 -15.14
N HIS A 210 10.52 16.98 -14.43
CA HIS A 210 11.75 17.76 -14.51
C HIS A 210 12.89 16.93 -15.09
N CYS A 211 13.62 17.51 -16.04
CA CYS A 211 14.87 16.99 -16.57
C CYS A 211 16.06 17.84 -16.11
N ILE A 212 17.23 17.21 -16.12
CA ILE A 212 18.51 17.87 -15.86
C ILE A 212 19.17 18.14 -17.20
N ARG A 213 19.37 19.43 -17.53
CA ARG A 213 20.13 19.87 -18.69
C ARG A 213 21.57 20.16 -18.28
N ILE A 214 22.51 19.47 -18.91
CA ILE A 214 23.94 19.59 -18.70
C ILE A 214 24.52 20.23 -19.96
N GLU A 215 25.00 21.47 -19.83
CA GLU A 215 25.56 22.27 -20.93
C GLU A 215 27.09 22.18 -20.89
N PHE A 216 27.70 21.82 -22.02
CA PHE A 216 29.15 21.63 -22.17
C PHE A 216 29.81 22.80 -22.91
N PHE A 217 31.08 23.04 -22.60
CA PHE A 217 31.98 23.87 -23.38
C PHE A 217 33.28 23.10 -23.64
N GLY A 218 33.37 22.44 -24.80
CA GLY A 218 34.42 21.45 -25.04
C GLY A 218 34.23 20.24 -24.12
N ASP A 219 35.27 19.90 -23.35
CA ASP A 219 35.27 18.79 -22.39
C ASP A 219 35.00 19.26 -20.95
N GLU A 220 34.38 20.42 -20.76
CA GLU A 220 34.03 20.97 -19.44
C GLU A 220 32.51 21.16 -19.32
N ILE A 221 31.94 20.80 -18.16
CA ILE A 221 30.55 21.12 -17.83
C ILE A 221 30.45 22.61 -17.45
N ASP A 222 29.91 23.45 -18.33
CA ASP A 222 29.73 24.88 -18.09
C ASP A 222 28.58 25.12 -17.09
N ARG A 223 27.41 24.48 -17.32
CA ARG A 223 26.21 24.70 -16.50
C ARG A 223 25.38 23.43 -16.33
N ILE A 224 24.70 23.36 -15.18
CA ILE A 224 23.70 22.33 -14.90
C ILE A 224 22.40 23.03 -14.51
N ARG A 225 21.30 22.67 -15.18
CA ARG A 225 19.98 23.27 -15.00
C ARG A 225 18.91 22.22 -14.76
N GLU A 226 17.99 22.54 -13.87
CA GLU A 226 16.72 21.85 -13.78
C GLU A 226 15.71 22.54 -14.72
N VAL A 227 15.06 21.76 -15.56
CA VAL A 227 14.22 22.24 -16.65
C VAL A 227 12.94 21.42 -16.68
N ASP A 228 11.80 22.06 -16.89
CA ASP A 228 10.54 21.36 -17.14
C ASP A 228 10.66 20.56 -18.45
N ALA A 229 10.45 19.25 -18.38
CA ALA A 229 10.71 18.31 -19.47
C ALA A 229 9.75 18.52 -20.67
N LEU A 230 8.58 19.10 -20.43
CA LEU A 230 7.52 19.31 -21.43
C LEU A 230 7.68 20.66 -22.13
N THR A 231 7.84 21.73 -21.37
CA THR A 231 7.88 23.13 -21.86
C THR A 231 9.29 23.60 -22.19
N GLY A 232 10.31 23.01 -21.56
CA GLY A 232 11.70 23.46 -21.66
C GLY A 232 12.00 24.71 -20.83
N GLU A 233 11.08 25.15 -19.96
CA GLU A 233 11.28 26.28 -19.05
C GLU A 233 12.35 25.94 -18.00
N ILE A 234 13.27 26.88 -17.75
CA ILE A 234 14.34 26.72 -16.76
C ILE A 234 13.77 27.01 -15.38
N ILE A 235 13.84 26.02 -14.50
CA ILE A 235 13.37 26.11 -13.10
C ILE A 235 14.47 26.72 -12.23
N GLY A 236 15.73 26.31 -12.45
CA GLY A 236 16.87 26.86 -11.73
C GLY A 236 18.20 26.21 -12.10
N ASP A 237 19.29 26.90 -11.77
CA ASP A 237 20.65 26.38 -11.92
C ASP A 237 21.04 25.51 -10.70
N ARG A 238 21.91 24.52 -10.92
CA ARG A 238 22.44 23.61 -9.90
C ARG A 238 23.97 23.58 -10.00
N GLU A 239 24.67 23.69 -8.87
CA GLU A 239 26.13 23.56 -8.83
C GLU A 239 26.59 22.10 -8.92
N HIS A 240 25.76 21.18 -8.40
CA HIS A 240 26.02 19.75 -8.31
C HIS A 240 24.70 18.97 -8.50
N ILE A 241 24.79 17.80 -9.13
CA ILE A 241 23.69 16.85 -9.25
C ILE A 241 24.23 15.41 -9.13
N ALA A 242 23.40 14.53 -8.56
CA ALA A 242 23.61 13.10 -8.54
C ALA A 242 22.56 12.42 -9.43
N ILE A 243 23.01 11.68 -10.45
CA ILE A 243 22.15 10.87 -11.30
C ILE A 243 22.30 9.42 -10.83
N PHE A 244 21.25 8.88 -10.22
CA PHE A 244 21.20 7.50 -9.74
C PHE A 244 20.87 6.52 -10.87
N PRO A 245 21.25 5.23 -10.73
CA PRO A 245 20.90 4.21 -11.71
C PRO A 245 19.38 4.10 -11.96
N ALA A 246 19.01 3.86 -13.21
CA ALA A 246 17.61 3.73 -13.65
C ALA A 246 16.98 2.36 -13.36
N SER A 247 17.70 1.47 -12.67
CA SER A 247 17.22 0.19 -12.18
C SER A 247 17.79 -0.05 -10.77
N HIS A 248 17.04 -0.74 -9.91
CA HIS A 248 17.55 -1.21 -8.61
C HIS A 248 18.44 -2.44 -8.72
N PHE A 249 18.49 -3.11 -9.87
CA PHE A 249 19.34 -4.27 -10.13
C PHE A 249 20.26 -3.97 -11.31
N VAL A 250 21.43 -3.39 -11.00
CA VAL A 250 22.44 -3.09 -12.02
C VAL A 250 23.69 -3.89 -11.75
N THR A 251 23.95 -4.87 -12.63
CA THR A 251 25.15 -5.72 -12.57
C THR A 251 26.09 -5.33 -13.70
N ARG A 252 27.36 -5.03 -13.40
CA ARG A 252 28.37 -4.74 -14.42
C ARG A 252 28.65 -5.98 -15.27
N GLU A 253 29.00 -5.79 -16.53
CA GLU A 253 29.27 -6.88 -17.48
C GLU A 253 30.32 -7.90 -16.96
N GLU A 254 31.40 -7.41 -16.31
CA GLU A 254 32.42 -8.28 -15.71
C GLU A 254 31.88 -9.21 -14.62
N LYS A 255 30.91 -8.71 -13.84
CA LYS A 255 30.22 -9.48 -12.81
C LYS A 255 29.23 -10.44 -13.44
N LEU A 256 28.48 -10.02 -14.46
CA LEU A 256 27.55 -10.89 -15.16
C LEU A 256 28.25 -12.12 -15.76
N LYS A 257 29.40 -11.94 -16.42
CA LYS A 257 30.20 -13.05 -16.98
C LYS A 257 30.64 -14.07 -15.92
N LYS A 258 31.05 -13.61 -14.75
CA LYS A 258 31.40 -14.49 -13.62
C LYS A 258 30.18 -15.19 -13.01
N ALA A 259 29.04 -14.50 -12.95
CA ALA A 259 27.80 -15.07 -12.45
C ALA A 259 27.31 -16.20 -13.36
N ILE A 260 27.41 -16.04 -14.69
CA ILE A 260 27.05 -17.07 -15.67
C ILE A 260 27.84 -18.37 -15.43
N ILE A 261 29.16 -18.28 -15.20
CA ILE A 261 29.99 -19.46 -14.90
C ILE A 261 29.49 -20.19 -13.64
N ASN A 262 29.07 -19.44 -12.60
CA ASN A 262 28.53 -20.04 -11.38
C ASN A 262 27.15 -20.68 -11.61
N ILE A 263 26.32 -20.09 -12.48
CA ILE A 263 25.01 -20.63 -12.86
C ILE A 263 25.18 -21.93 -13.65
N GLU A 264 26.09 -21.96 -14.63
CA GLU A 264 26.43 -23.17 -15.40
C GLU A 264 26.90 -24.30 -14.49
N LYS A 265 27.77 -23.97 -13.52
CA LYS A 265 28.25 -24.96 -12.54
C LYS A 265 27.11 -25.52 -11.68
N GLU A 266 26.25 -24.66 -11.14
CA GLU A 266 25.09 -25.11 -10.34
C GLU A 266 24.15 -25.97 -11.20
N LEU A 267 23.92 -25.58 -12.46
CA LEU A 267 23.12 -26.34 -13.40
C LEU A 267 23.70 -27.75 -13.61
N GLU A 268 25.00 -27.88 -13.87
CA GLU A 268 25.64 -29.18 -14.03
C GLU A 268 25.50 -30.08 -12.81
N GLU A 269 25.68 -29.52 -11.61
CA GLU A 269 25.53 -30.25 -10.35
C GLU A 269 24.08 -30.71 -10.14
N ARG A 270 23.11 -29.81 -10.35
CA ARG A 270 21.69 -30.12 -10.21
C ARG A 270 21.19 -31.13 -11.25
N LEU A 271 21.69 -31.08 -12.48
CA LEU A 271 21.34 -32.05 -13.52
C LEU A 271 21.87 -33.45 -13.19
N LYS A 272 23.06 -33.56 -12.60
CA LYS A 272 23.61 -34.85 -12.13
C LYS A 272 22.72 -35.45 -11.03
N GLU A 273 22.29 -34.64 -10.07
CA GLU A 273 21.38 -35.05 -9.00
C GLU A 273 20.03 -35.54 -9.56
N LEU A 274 19.35 -34.73 -10.37
CA LEU A 274 18.04 -35.08 -10.96
C LEU A 274 18.11 -36.35 -11.82
N ARG A 275 19.15 -36.50 -12.65
CA ARG A 275 19.35 -37.70 -13.48
C ARG A 275 19.64 -38.93 -12.62
N ALA A 276 20.40 -38.80 -11.53
CA ALA A 276 20.64 -39.90 -10.58
C ALA A 276 19.36 -40.35 -9.85
N GLU A 277 18.44 -39.43 -9.60
CA GLU A 277 17.11 -39.72 -9.02
C GLU A 277 16.06 -40.21 -10.05
N ASN A 278 16.43 -40.41 -11.31
CA ASN A 278 15.53 -40.72 -12.43
C ASN A 278 14.47 -39.64 -12.72
N LYS A 279 14.68 -38.39 -12.30
CA LYS A 279 13.86 -37.21 -12.62
C LYS A 279 14.26 -36.63 -13.98
N LEU A 280 14.09 -37.43 -15.03
CA LEU A 280 14.59 -37.14 -16.38
C LEU A 280 13.87 -35.95 -17.03
N LEU A 281 12.55 -35.83 -16.80
CA LEU A 281 11.74 -34.74 -17.34
C LEU A 281 12.11 -33.40 -16.70
N GLU A 282 12.28 -33.39 -15.38
CA GLU A 282 12.71 -32.23 -14.61
C GLU A 282 14.12 -31.78 -15.03
N ALA A 283 15.04 -32.73 -15.22
CA ALA A 283 16.39 -32.42 -15.70
C ALA A 283 16.35 -31.78 -17.11
N GLN A 284 15.59 -32.36 -18.04
CA GLN A 284 15.46 -31.81 -19.39
C GLN A 284 14.87 -30.39 -19.38
N ARG A 285 13.81 -30.18 -18.58
CA ARG A 285 13.15 -28.88 -18.43
C ARG A 285 14.11 -27.82 -17.88
N LEU A 286 14.86 -28.17 -16.83
CA LEU A 286 15.80 -27.28 -16.17
C LEU A 286 16.94 -26.88 -17.10
N GLU A 287 17.49 -27.85 -17.83
CA GLU A 287 18.58 -27.66 -18.80
C GLU A 287 18.16 -26.72 -19.93
N GLN A 288 17.02 -26.98 -20.57
CA GLN A 288 16.51 -26.14 -21.67
C GLN A 288 16.32 -24.69 -21.24
N ARG A 289 15.67 -24.48 -20.09
CA ARG A 289 15.32 -23.14 -19.64
C ARG A 289 16.51 -22.35 -19.14
N THR A 290 17.38 -22.98 -18.37
CA THR A 290 18.57 -22.31 -17.82
C THR A 290 19.54 -21.93 -18.93
N ASN A 291 19.74 -22.79 -19.93
CA ASN A 291 20.60 -22.47 -21.07
C ASN A 291 20.05 -21.31 -21.91
N TYR A 292 18.73 -21.26 -22.12
CA TYR A 292 18.10 -20.11 -22.79
C TYR A 292 18.29 -18.81 -22.00
N ASP A 293 18.08 -18.85 -20.67
CA ASP A 293 18.28 -17.68 -19.81
C ASP A 293 19.77 -17.23 -19.84
N ILE A 294 20.73 -18.17 -19.89
CA ILE A 294 22.17 -17.87 -20.03
C ILE A 294 22.50 -17.23 -21.39
N GLU A 295 21.93 -17.75 -22.49
CA GLU A 295 22.12 -17.20 -23.83
C GLU A 295 21.63 -15.74 -23.89
N MET A 296 20.44 -15.49 -23.36
CA MET A 296 19.88 -14.14 -23.25
C MET A 296 20.76 -13.21 -22.39
N MET A 297 21.28 -13.69 -21.25
CA MET A 297 22.21 -12.90 -20.42
C MET A 297 23.51 -12.56 -21.15
N ASN A 298 24.04 -13.46 -21.98
CA ASN A 298 25.26 -13.22 -22.76
C ASN A 298 25.04 -12.21 -23.90
N GLU A 299 23.92 -12.28 -24.61
CA GLU A 299 23.64 -11.42 -25.76
C GLU A 299 23.12 -10.04 -25.37
N MET A 300 22.18 -9.99 -24.41
CA MET A 300 21.42 -8.78 -24.07
C MET A 300 21.83 -8.17 -22.72
N GLY A 301 22.64 -8.87 -21.92
CA GLY A 301 22.94 -8.47 -20.54
C GLY A 301 21.76 -8.68 -19.57
N PHE A 302 20.65 -9.25 -20.03
CA PHE A 302 19.41 -9.42 -19.28
C PHE A 302 18.60 -10.64 -19.79
N CYS A 303 17.81 -11.26 -18.93
CA CYS A 303 16.84 -12.30 -19.30
C CYS A 303 15.52 -12.13 -18.53
N SER A 304 14.43 -12.70 -19.06
CA SER A 304 13.14 -12.65 -18.37
C SER A 304 13.20 -13.46 -17.07
N GLY A 305 12.85 -12.82 -15.95
CA GLY A 305 12.95 -13.47 -14.64
C GLY A 305 14.39 -13.51 -14.08
N ILE A 306 15.26 -12.58 -14.51
CA ILE A 306 16.65 -12.46 -14.04
C ILE A 306 16.78 -12.43 -12.51
N GLU A 307 15.74 -11.96 -11.80
CA GLU A 307 15.72 -11.94 -10.34
C GLU A 307 15.92 -13.33 -9.72
N ASN A 308 15.57 -14.41 -10.43
CA ASN A 308 15.80 -15.79 -9.96
C ASN A 308 17.30 -16.14 -9.87
N TYR A 309 18.17 -15.35 -10.51
CA TYR A 309 19.63 -15.50 -10.45
C TYR A 309 20.28 -14.47 -9.52
N SER A 310 19.51 -13.71 -8.73
CA SER A 310 20.00 -12.58 -7.93
C SER A 310 21.16 -12.93 -6.99
N ARG A 311 21.17 -14.11 -6.38
CA ARG A 311 22.29 -14.57 -5.56
C ARG A 311 23.59 -14.66 -6.36
N HIS A 312 23.54 -15.28 -7.54
CA HIS A 312 24.72 -15.42 -8.41
C HIS A 312 25.22 -14.07 -8.90
N LEU A 313 24.31 -13.17 -9.26
CA LEU A 313 24.62 -11.81 -9.70
C LEU A 313 25.29 -10.97 -8.60
N THR A 314 24.92 -11.24 -7.34
CA THR A 314 25.47 -10.55 -6.17
C THR A 314 26.67 -11.26 -5.52
N PHE A 315 27.07 -12.43 -6.03
CA PHE A 315 28.13 -13.27 -5.46
C PHE A 315 27.98 -13.58 -3.96
N ARG A 316 26.74 -13.63 -3.48
CA ARG A 316 26.44 -14.03 -2.11
C ARG A 316 26.48 -15.55 -1.99
N ASN A 317 26.72 -16.05 -0.78
CA ASN A 317 26.67 -17.48 -0.51
C ASN A 317 25.22 -17.98 -0.49
N GLU A 318 25.05 -19.29 -0.62
CA GLU A 318 23.74 -19.93 -0.48
C GLU A 318 23.15 -19.64 0.91
N GLY A 319 21.87 -19.25 0.95
CA GLY A 319 21.16 -18.93 2.18
C GLY A 319 21.39 -17.51 2.72
N ASP A 320 22.36 -16.75 2.19
CA ASP A 320 22.65 -15.38 2.63
C ASP A 320 21.40 -14.48 2.54
N THR A 321 21.30 -13.56 3.50
CA THR A 321 20.18 -12.60 3.60
C THR A 321 20.20 -11.62 2.41
N PRO A 322 19.08 -11.47 1.67
CA PRO A 322 18.98 -10.53 0.55
C PRO A 322 19.12 -9.08 1.01
N TYR A 323 19.71 -8.23 0.17
CA TYR A 323 19.61 -6.79 0.35
C TYR A 323 18.18 -6.35 0.09
N THR A 324 17.68 -5.42 0.90
CA THR A 324 16.31 -4.93 0.89
C THR A 324 16.31 -3.42 1.09
N LEU A 325 15.13 -2.79 1.18
CA LEU A 325 15.07 -1.36 1.48
C LEU A 325 15.70 -1.03 2.85
N LEU A 326 15.63 -1.96 3.82
CA LEU A 326 16.20 -1.77 5.16
C LEU A 326 17.70 -1.49 5.10
N ASP A 327 18.42 -2.11 4.17
CA ASP A 327 19.87 -1.94 4.00
C ASP A 327 20.26 -0.59 3.35
N PHE A 328 19.29 0.16 2.83
CA PHE A 328 19.51 1.51 2.30
C PHE A 328 19.39 2.58 3.39
N PHE A 329 18.77 2.26 4.53
CA PHE A 329 18.69 3.16 5.67
C PHE A 329 20.03 3.22 6.42
N PRO A 330 20.35 4.35 7.10
CA PRO A 330 21.44 4.38 8.05
C PRO A 330 21.13 3.53 9.28
N ASP A 331 22.15 3.07 10.00
CA ASP A 331 22.04 2.14 11.14
C ASP A 331 21.13 2.64 12.30
N ASP A 332 20.93 3.94 12.43
CA ASP A 332 20.16 4.57 13.52
C ASP A 332 18.69 4.86 13.18
N PHE A 333 18.20 4.42 12.02
CA PHE A 333 16.84 4.66 11.57
C PHE A 333 15.74 4.09 12.49
N LEU A 334 14.56 4.71 12.41
CA LEU A 334 13.37 4.31 13.17
C LEU A 334 12.42 3.50 12.29
N VAL A 335 11.81 2.44 12.85
CA VAL A 335 10.73 1.69 12.18
C VAL A 335 9.42 1.88 12.92
N VAL A 336 8.39 2.30 12.21
CA VAL A 336 7.01 2.39 12.70
C VAL A 336 6.21 1.32 11.99
N VAL A 337 5.57 0.42 12.74
CA VAL A 337 4.73 -0.64 12.18
C VAL A 337 3.27 -0.30 12.47
N ASP A 338 2.58 0.23 11.46
CA ASP A 338 1.16 0.58 11.58
C ASP A 338 0.28 -0.67 11.50
N GLU A 339 -0.81 -0.67 12.26
CA GLU A 339 -1.69 -1.82 12.49
C GLU A 339 -0.88 -3.12 12.73
N SER A 340 0.09 -3.05 13.66
CA SER A 340 1.14 -4.07 13.88
C SER A 340 0.63 -5.51 14.01
N HIS A 341 -0.55 -5.67 14.60
CA HIS A 341 -1.22 -6.95 14.81
C HIS A 341 -1.63 -7.66 13.51
N VAL A 342 -1.66 -6.96 12.37
CA VAL A 342 -1.82 -7.51 11.01
C VAL A 342 -0.50 -7.46 10.25
N THR A 343 0.22 -6.34 10.33
CA THR A 343 1.45 -6.12 9.56
C THR A 343 2.56 -7.10 9.93
N LEU A 344 2.77 -7.40 11.22
CA LEU A 344 3.81 -8.36 11.65
C LEU A 344 3.52 -9.80 11.21
N PRO A 345 2.30 -10.36 11.38
CA PRO A 345 1.95 -11.64 10.77
C PRO A 345 2.15 -11.68 9.26
N GLN A 346 1.84 -10.59 8.55
CA GLN A 346 2.04 -10.50 7.11
C GLN A 346 3.52 -10.57 6.75
N ILE A 347 4.37 -9.76 7.39
CA ILE A 347 5.85 -9.79 7.24
C ILE A 347 6.36 -11.22 7.43
N ARG A 348 5.93 -11.91 8.50
CA ARG A 348 6.31 -13.31 8.78
C ARG A 348 5.83 -14.28 7.71
N GLY A 349 4.65 -14.05 7.15
CA GLY A 349 4.03 -14.90 6.13
C GLY A 349 4.73 -14.86 4.77
N MET A 350 5.35 -13.72 4.40
CA MET A 350 5.90 -13.50 3.06
C MET A 350 6.95 -14.55 2.66
N TYR A 351 7.91 -14.85 3.54
CA TYR A 351 8.94 -15.87 3.28
C TYR A 351 8.36 -17.27 3.10
N ASN A 352 7.42 -17.66 3.97
CA ASN A 352 6.87 -19.02 3.93
C ASN A 352 6.06 -19.26 2.66
N GLY A 353 5.27 -18.28 2.23
CA GLY A 353 4.52 -18.35 0.97
C GLY A 353 5.44 -18.39 -0.26
N ASP A 354 6.46 -17.53 -0.30
CA ASP A 354 7.42 -17.51 -1.42
C ASP A 354 8.22 -18.81 -1.50
N ARG A 355 8.73 -19.31 -0.37
CA ARG A 355 9.48 -20.56 -0.31
C ARG A 355 8.64 -21.75 -0.73
N ALA A 356 7.40 -21.87 -0.26
CA ALA A 356 6.52 -22.97 -0.65
C ALA A 356 6.28 -23.01 -2.16
N ARG A 357 6.00 -21.85 -2.77
CA ARG A 357 5.81 -21.71 -4.22
C ARG A 357 7.08 -22.10 -4.99
N LYS A 358 8.23 -21.57 -4.58
CA LYS A 358 9.50 -21.80 -5.28
C LYS A 358 10.05 -23.20 -5.10
N GLN A 359 9.83 -23.83 -3.95
CA GLN A 359 10.25 -25.21 -3.72
C GLN A 359 9.61 -26.14 -4.75
N VAL A 360 8.31 -25.97 -5.04
CA VAL A 360 7.61 -26.75 -6.07
C VAL A 360 8.22 -26.51 -7.46
N LEU A 361 8.59 -25.27 -7.81
CA LEU A 361 9.28 -24.99 -9.07
C LEU A 361 10.65 -25.69 -9.16
N VAL A 362 11.42 -25.70 -8.07
CA VAL A 362 12.75 -26.34 -8.01
C VAL A 362 12.64 -27.87 -8.04
N ASP A 363 11.68 -28.44 -7.32
CA ASP A 363 11.45 -29.87 -7.25
C ASP A 363 11.06 -30.44 -8.63
N HIS A 364 10.32 -29.65 -9.41
CA HIS A 364 9.89 -30.01 -10.76
C HIS A 364 10.77 -29.40 -11.87
N GLY A 365 11.99 -28.96 -11.56
CA GLY A 365 12.97 -28.56 -12.58
C GLY A 365 12.60 -27.33 -13.41
N PHE A 366 11.74 -26.44 -12.91
CA PHE A 366 11.46 -25.15 -13.55
C PHE A 366 12.52 -24.09 -13.23
N ARG A 367 13.15 -24.18 -12.05
CA ARG A 367 14.17 -23.24 -11.56
C ARG A 367 15.29 -23.97 -10.82
N LEU A 368 16.48 -23.36 -10.77
CA LEU A 368 17.62 -23.83 -9.98
C LEU A 368 17.35 -23.64 -8.46
N PRO A 369 18.01 -24.42 -7.58
CA PRO A 369 17.93 -24.23 -6.13
C PRO A 369 18.23 -22.80 -5.69
N SER A 370 19.18 -22.13 -6.32
CA SER A 370 19.50 -20.71 -6.11
C SER A 370 18.35 -19.74 -6.24
N ALA A 371 17.29 -20.09 -6.96
CA ALA A 371 16.09 -19.26 -7.04
C ALA A 371 15.40 -19.07 -5.68
N LEU A 372 15.62 -19.98 -4.72
CA LEU A 372 15.14 -19.87 -3.33
C LEU A 372 15.86 -18.76 -2.55
N ASP A 373 17.05 -18.35 -2.97
CA ASP A 373 17.82 -17.26 -2.35
C ASP A 373 17.35 -15.87 -2.83
N ASN A 374 16.56 -15.81 -3.92
CA ASN A 374 15.80 -14.63 -4.30
C ASN A 374 14.48 -14.58 -3.51
N ARG A 375 14.50 -14.12 -2.27
CA ARG A 375 13.36 -14.24 -1.35
C ARG A 375 13.13 -12.95 -0.59
N PRO A 376 11.98 -12.76 0.06
CA PRO A 376 11.87 -11.78 1.13
C PRO A 376 12.67 -12.22 2.37
N LEU A 377 12.86 -11.29 3.30
CA LEU A 377 13.44 -11.59 4.61
C LEU A 377 12.60 -12.60 5.38
N LYS A 378 13.27 -13.49 6.10
CA LYS A 378 12.69 -14.22 7.22
C LYS A 378 12.37 -13.23 8.35
N PHE A 379 11.46 -13.61 9.23
CA PHE A 379 11.07 -12.72 10.33
C PHE A 379 12.27 -12.40 11.25
N GLU A 380 13.14 -13.38 11.51
CA GLU A 380 14.34 -13.21 12.33
C GLU A 380 15.40 -12.31 11.65
N GLU A 381 15.42 -12.29 10.30
CA GLU A 381 16.30 -11.38 9.55
C GLU A 381 15.75 -9.95 9.58
N PHE A 382 14.43 -9.78 9.45
CA PHE A 382 13.76 -8.50 9.65
C PHE A 382 14.01 -7.95 11.07
N GLU A 383 13.88 -8.80 12.09
CA GLU A 383 14.22 -8.41 13.46
C GLU A 383 15.66 -7.95 13.55
N LYS A 384 16.64 -8.67 12.99
CA LYS A 384 18.05 -8.26 13.04
C LYS A 384 18.34 -6.97 12.27
N ALA A 385 17.70 -6.77 11.13
CA ALA A 385 17.88 -5.58 10.29
C ALA A 385 17.23 -4.32 10.87
N THR A 386 16.34 -4.47 11.87
CA THR A 386 15.65 -3.35 12.50
C THR A 386 16.23 -3.04 13.87
N ASN A 387 16.58 -1.78 14.09
CA ASN A 387 17.18 -1.33 15.35
C ASN A 387 16.09 -0.96 16.37
N GLN A 388 15.36 0.14 16.16
CA GLN A 388 14.29 0.59 17.07
C GLN A 388 12.92 0.54 16.38
N LEU A 389 11.95 -0.11 17.02
CA LEU A 389 10.61 -0.35 16.49
C LEU A 389 9.53 0.22 17.39
N VAL A 390 8.62 0.98 16.78
CA VAL A 390 7.37 1.45 17.40
C VAL A 390 6.19 0.74 16.74
N TYR A 391 5.51 -0.10 17.50
CA TYR A 391 4.28 -0.77 17.09
C TYR A 391 3.07 0.13 17.34
N VAL A 392 2.26 0.37 16.33
CA VAL A 392 1.08 1.21 16.43
C VAL A 392 -0.16 0.33 16.23
N SER A 393 -0.97 0.17 17.28
CA SER A 393 -2.16 -0.69 17.21
C SER A 393 -3.16 -0.37 18.31
N ALA A 394 -4.45 -0.48 18.00
CA ALA A 394 -5.51 -0.45 19.02
C ALA A 394 -5.66 -1.79 19.76
N THR A 395 -5.14 -2.87 19.15
CA THR A 395 -5.26 -4.26 19.58
C THR A 395 -3.95 -5.02 19.30
N PRO A 396 -2.85 -4.74 20.03
CA PRO A 396 -1.54 -5.35 19.78
C PRO A 396 -1.60 -6.89 19.73
N GLY A 397 -0.76 -7.47 18.89
CA GLY A 397 -0.58 -8.91 18.78
C GLY A 397 0.26 -9.50 19.92
N PRO A 398 0.41 -10.83 19.96
CA PRO A 398 1.21 -11.50 20.98
C PRO A 398 2.69 -11.09 20.97
N TYR A 399 3.26 -10.86 19.79
CA TYR A 399 4.68 -10.51 19.65
C TYR A 399 4.97 -9.13 20.28
N GLU A 400 4.09 -8.16 20.04
CA GLU A 400 4.19 -6.81 20.60
C GLU A 400 4.01 -6.83 22.13
N MET A 401 3.09 -7.64 22.64
CA MET A 401 2.87 -7.83 24.08
C MET A 401 4.08 -8.46 24.77
N GLU A 402 4.74 -9.42 24.11
CA GLU A 402 5.94 -10.09 24.62
C GLU A 402 7.15 -9.14 24.67
N HIS A 403 7.34 -8.32 23.63
CA HIS A 403 8.54 -7.48 23.50
C HIS A 403 8.38 -6.07 24.10
N SER A 404 7.15 -5.61 24.30
CA SER A 404 6.83 -4.30 24.91
C SER A 404 5.64 -4.44 25.88
N PRO A 405 5.83 -5.12 27.03
CA PRO A 405 4.76 -5.31 28.02
C PRO A 405 4.26 -3.98 28.62
N GLU A 406 5.15 -2.99 28.76
CA GLU A 406 4.79 -1.64 29.22
C GLU A 406 4.43 -0.72 28.04
N MET A 407 3.16 -0.80 27.63
CA MET A 407 2.64 -0.03 26.51
C MET A 407 2.36 1.42 26.87
N THR A 408 2.57 2.32 25.91
CA THR A 408 2.16 3.72 26.01
C THR A 408 0.72 3.84 25.50
N GLU A 409 -0.20 4.19 26.41
CA GLU A 409 -1.64 4.25 26.13
C GLU A 409 -2.04 5.61 25.54
N GLN A 410 -2.83 5.59 24.46
CA GLN A 410 -3.43 6.79 23.85
C GLN A 410 -4.90 6.52 23.51
N ILE A 411 -5.81 6.89 24.41
CA ILE A 411 -7.25 6.62 24.36
C ILE A 411 -8.11 7.89 24.29
N ILE A 412 -7.57 9.06 24.60
CA ILE A 412 -8.32 10.32 24.58
C ILE A 412 -8.35 10.90 23.17
N ARG A 413 -9.56 11.10 22.62
CA ARG A 413 -9.74 11.72 21.29
C ARG A 413 -9.67 13.25 21.41
N PRO A 414 -9.04 13.96 20.45
CA PRO A 414 -8.95 15.42 20.49
C PRO A 414 -10.31 16.15 20.56
N THR A 415 -11.38 15.55 20.04
CA THR A 415 -12.75 16.10 20.06
C THR A 415 -13.60 15.60 21.23
N GLY A 416 -13.01 14.87 22.18
CA GLY A 416 -13.72 14.29 23.32
C GLY A 416 -14.66 13.13 22.97
N LEU A 417 -14.63 12.62 21.73
CA LEU A 417 -15.45 11.47 21.34
C LEU A 417 -15.15 10.23 22.19
N LEU A 418 -16.23 9.54 22.56
CA LEU A 418 -16.20 8.40 23.47
C LEU A 418 -16.20 7.07 22.72
N ASP A 419 -15.59 6.04 23.31
CA ASP A 419 -15.83 4.65 22.91
C ASP A 419 -17.32 4.32 23.07
N PRO A 420 -17.94 3.54 22.15
CA PRO A 420 -19.39 3.42 22.05
C PRO A 420 -19.99 2.68 23.25
N LYS A 421 -21.30 2.90 23.49
CA LYS A 421 -22.05 2.05 24.42
C LYS A 421 -22.27 0.68 23.79
N ILE A 422 -22.19 -0.38 24.59
CA ILE A 422 -22.40 -1.76 24.12
C ILE A 422 -23.66 -2.33 24.76
N ASP A 423 -24.52 -2.92 23.94
CA ASP A 423 -25.69 -3.68 24.35
C ASP A 423 -25.60 -5.12 23.83
N VAL A 424 -25.94 -6.10 24.66
CA VAL A 424 -25.93 -7.53 24.30
C VAL A 424 -27.35 -8.04 24.28
N ARG A 425 -27.84 -8.47 23.11
CA ARG A 425 -29.23 -8.89 22.90
C ARG A 425 -29.30 -10.35 22.47
N PRO A 426 -30.40 -11.08 22.78
CA PRO A 426 -30.57 -12.47 22.35
C PRO A 426 -30.57 -12.61 20.82
N ILE A 427 -30.18 -13.79 20.32
CA ILE A 427 -30.22 -14.08 18.87
C ILE A 427 -31.68 -14.22 18.39
N ASN A 428 -32.57 -14.67 19.26
CA ASN A 428 -33.98 -14.81 18.93
C ASN A 428 -34.62 -13.43 18.65
N GLY A 429 -35.21 -13.26 17.47
CA GLY A 429 -35.79 -11.98 17.04
C GLY A 429 -34.77 -10.92 16.58
N GLN A 430 -33.48 -11.29 16.42
CA GLN A 430 -32.41 -10.33 16.13
C GLN A 430 -32.66 -9.48 14.87
N ILE A 431 -33.28 -10.04 13.82
CA ILE A 431 -33.48 -9.32 12.56
C ILE A 431 -34.55 -8.24 12.71
N ASP A 432 -35.65 -8.54 13.40
CA ASP A 432 -36.72 -7.58 13.67
C ASP A 432 -36.23 -6.43 14.56
N ASP A 433 -35.44 -6.76 15.59
CA ASP A 433 -34.79 -5.78 16.47
C ASP A 433 -33.81 -4.91 15.68
N LEU A 434 -32.97 -5.50 14.84
CA LEU A 434 -32.02 -4.78 13.97
C LEU A 434 -32.74 -3.82 13.03
N ILE A 435 -33.84 -4.26 12.40
CA ILE A 435 -34.67 -3.41 11.53
C ILE A 435 -35.22 -2.20 12.28
N SER A 436 -35.71 -2.40 13.50
CA SER A 436 -36.18 -1.31 14.36
C SER A 436 -35.06 -0.32 14.68
N GLU A 437 -33.88 -0.81 15.03
CA GLU A 437 -32.72 0.04 15.31
C GLU A 437 -32.21 0.80 14.07
N ILE A 438 -32.21 0.15 12.90
CA ILE A 438 -31.88 0.79 11.62
C ILE A 438 -32.85 1.95 11.34
N ASN A 439 -34.16 1.73 11.45
CA ASN A 439 -35.16 2.77 11.20
C ASN A 439 -34.94 4.00 12.10
N LYS A 440 -34.65 3.79 13.39
CA LYS A 440 -34.31 4.89 14.32
C LYS A 440 -33.08 5.69 13.86
N ARG A 441 -32.08 5.05 13.24
CA ARG A 441 -30.89 5.72 12.70
C ARG A 441 -31.19 6.48 11.40
N VAL A 442 -32.00 5.89 10.53
CA VAL A 442 -32.44 6.53 9.27
C VAL A 442 -33.20 7.83 9.57
N GLU A 443 -34.10 7.84 10.56
CA GLU A 443 -34.83 9.05 11.00
C GLU A 443 -33.89 10.17 11.47
N ARG A 444 -32.74 9.82 12.06
CA ARG A 444 -31.71 10.75 12.51
C ARG A 444 -30.68 11.10 11.43
N LYS A 445 -30.84 10.55 10.22
CA LYS A 445 -29.87 10.66 9.11
C LYS A 445 -28.48 10.11 9.45
N GLU A 446 -28.41 9.14 10.35
CA GLU A 446 -27.19 8.42 10.71
C GLU A 446 -27.05 7.14 9.85
N ARG A 447 -25.91 6.45 9.93
CA ARG A 447 -25.61 5.21 9.17
C ARG A 447 -25.39 4.01 10.08
N VAL A 448 -25.61 2.83 9.53
CA VAL A 448 -25.47 1.55 10.24
C VAL A 448 -24.48 0.64 9.54
N LEU A 449 -23.59 0.03 10.32
CA LEU A 449 -22.74 -1.07 9.87
C LEU A 449 -23.22 -2.38 10.50
N VAL A 450 -23.33 -3.44 9.71
CA VAL A 450 -23.70 -4.77 10.21
C VAL A 450 -22.63 -5.77 9.81
N THR A 451 -22.11 -6.55 10.77
CA THR A 451 -21.18 -7.64 10.48
C THR A 451 -21.85 -9.00 10.63
N THR A 452 -21.79 -9.82 9.59
CA THR A 452 -22.22 -11.23 9.60
C THR A 452 -21.00 -12.17 9.65
N LEU A 453 -21.22 -13.49 9.59
CA LEU A 453 -20.15 -14.50 9.57
C LEU A 453 -19.82 -15.03 8.17
N THR A 454 -20.77 -15.01 7.25
CA THR A 454 -20.62 -15.63 5.93
C THR A 454 -21.09 -14.70 4.82
N LYS A 455 -20.50 -14.87 3.63
CA LYS A 455 -20.88 -14.15 2.40
C LYS A 455 -22.36 -14.31 2.10
N LYS A 456 -22.83 -15.56 2.13
CA LYS A 456 -24.23 -15.90 1.91
C LYS A 456 -25.17 -15.17 2.88
N MET A 457 -24.85 -15.15 4.17
CA MET A 457 -25.66 -14.40 5.15
C MET A 457 -25.64 -12.88 4.90
N SER A 458 -24.51 -12.32 4.46
CA SER A 458 -24.46 -10.89 4.10
C SER A 458 -25.38 -10.59 2.91
N GLU A 459 -25.35 -11.44 1.88
CA GLU A 459 -26.17 -11.32 0.67
C GLU A 459 -27.66 -11.52 1.00
N ASP A 460 -28.02 -12.63 1.64
CA ASP A 460 -29.39 -12.96 2.03
C ASP A 460 -30.01 -11.85 2.89
N LEU A 461 -29.27 -11.32 3.87
CA LEU A 461 -29.73 -10.22 4.72
C LEU A 461 -29.89 -8.92 3.92
N THR A 462 -28.97 -8.64 2.99
CA THR A 462 -29.06 -7.45 2.13
C THR A 462 -30.29 -7.50 1.24
N ASP A 463 -30.56 -8.65 0.63
CA ASP A 463 -31.72 -8.83 -0.24
C ASP A 463 -33.03 -8.71 0.56
N TYR A 464 -33.09 -9.33 1.74
CA TYR A 464 -34.22 -9.17 2.64
C TYR A 464 -34.47 -7.70 3.04
N LEU A 465 -33.43 -6.96 3.42
CA LEU A 465 -33.56 -5.54 3.77
C LEU A 465 -33.95 -4.67 2.56
N LYS A 466 -33.54 -5.02 1.34
CA LYS A 466 -33.99 -4.35 0.11
C LYS A 466 -35.47 -4.61 -0.19
N GLU A 467 -35.95 -5.84 0.01
CA GLU A 467 -37.35 -6.21 -0.22
C GLU A 467 -38.32 -5.41 0.64
N ILE A 468 -37.92 -5.08 1.88
CA ILE A 468 -38.70 -4.22 2.79
C ILE A 468 -38.47 -2.71 2.55
N GLY A 469 -37.71 -2.34 1.51
CA GLY A 469 -37.53 -0.96 1.06
C GLY A 469 -36.38 -0.18 1.70
N MET A 470 -35.44 -0.84 2.40
CA MET A 470 -34.28 -0.15 2.98
C MET A 470 -33.17 0.09 1.96
N LYS A 471 -32.44 1.19 2.11
CA LYS A 471 -31.28 1.53 1.29
C LYS A 471 -30.03 0.84 1.84
N VAL A 472 -29.72 -0.34 1.30
CA VAL A 472 -28.62 -1.17 1.80
C VAL A 472 -27.69 -1.65 0.67
N ALA A 473 -26.41 -1.78 1.01
CA ALA A 473 -25.41 -2.46 0.20
C ALA A 473 -24.67 -3.52 1.02
N TYR A 474 -24.07 -4.51 0.35
CA TYR A 474 -23.15 -5.44 0.99
C TYR A 474 -21.69 -5.13 0.64
N LEU A 475 -20.75 -5.61 1.46
CA LEU A 475 -19.32 -5.51 1.25
C LEU A 475 -18.60 -6.80 1.65
N HIS A 476 -18.14 -7.57 0.65
CA HIS A 476 -17.40 -8.82 0.82
C HIS A 476 -16.17 -8.90 -0.11
N SER A 477 -15.35 -9.95 0.06
CA SER A 477 -14.02 -10.08 -0.57
C SER A 477 -13.95 -10.06 -2.10
N GLU A 478 -15.04 -10.39 -2.81
CA GLU A 478 -15.05 -10.35 -4.29
C GLU A 478 -15.27 -8.94 -4.87
N ILE A 479 -15.67 -7.96 -4.04
CA ILE A 479 -15.83 -6.59 -4.50
C ILE A 479 -14.44 -5.99 -4.72
N LYS A 480 -14.20 -5.48 -5.93
CA LYS A 480 -12.92 -4.85 -6.29
C LYS A 480 -12.70 -3.60 -5.46
N THR A 481 -11.43 -3.27 -5.18
CA THR A 481 -11.06 -2.13 -4.32
C THR A 481 -11.68 -0.80 -4.77
N LEU A 482 -11.75 -0.54 -6.08
CA LEU A 482 -12.38 0.67 -6.62
C LEU A 482 -13.89 0.74 -6.34
N GLU A 483 -14.59 -0.38 -6.54
CA GLU A 483 -16.03 -0.48 -6.27
C GLU A 483 -16.32 -0.35 -4.76
N ARG A 484 -15.44 -0.90 -3.91
CA ARG A 484 -15.52 -0.71 -2.46
C ARG A 484 -15.48 0.78 -2.08
N ILE A 485 -14.60 1.58 -2.68
CA ILE A 485 -14.52 3.02 -2.43
C ILE A 485 -15.83 3.72 -2.84
N GLU A 486 -16.40 3.35 -3.99
CA GLU A 486 -17.69 3.88 -4.45
C GLU A 486 -18.83 3.56 -3.45
N ILE A 487 -18.93 2.30 -2.99
CA ILE A 487 -19.95 1.89 -2.01
C ILE A 487 -19.81 2.64 -0.69
N ILE A 488 -18.58 2.83 -0.18
CA ILE A 488 -18.33 3.58 1.05
C ILE A 488 -18.72 5.06 0.86
N ARG A 489 -18.37 5.67 -0.27
CA ARG A 489 -18.80 7.05 -0.59
C ARG A 489 -20.31 7.15 -0.65
N ASP A 490 -20.97 6.20 -1.31
CA ASP A 490 -22.43 6.13 -1.44
C ASP A 490 -23.13 6.00 -0.07
N LEU A 491 -22.52 5.28 0.88
CA LEU A 491 -22.98 5.26 2.28
C LEU A 491 -22.85 6.66 2.91
N ARG A 492 -21.71 7.33 2.76
CA ARG A 492 -21.46 8.66 3.35
C ARG A 492 -22.45 9.71 2.84
N VAL A 493 -22.69 9.76 1.52
CA VAL A 493 -23.62 10.72 0.91
C VAL A 493 -25.10 10.36 1.14
N GLY A 494 -25.40 9.19 1.70
CA GLY A 494 -26.77 8.76 2.01
C GLY A 494 -27.54 8.13 0.85
N LYS A 495 -26.83 7.62 -0.17
CA LYS A 495 -27.41 6.70 -1.15
C LYS A 495 -27.71 5.35 -0.50
N TYR A 496 -26.86 4.92 0.43
CA TYR A 496 -27.13 3.82 1.35
C TYR A 496 -27.22 4.36 2.79
N ASP A 497 -28.10 3.74 3.59
CA ASP A 497 -28.21 3.99 5.02
C ASP A 497 -27.52 2.87 5.83
N VAL A 498 -27.45 1.66 5.25
CA VAL A 498 -26.90 0.45 5.88
C VAL A 498 -25.84 -0.18 4.99
N LEU A 499 -24.74 -0.62 5.60
CA LEU A 499 -23.73 -1.44 4.93
C LEU A 499 -23.52 -2.74 5.69
N ILE A 500 -23.75 -3.87 5.02
CA ILE A 500 -23.59 -5.22 5.58
C ILE A 500 -22.27 -5.81 5.08
N GLY A 501 -21.44 -6.33 5.96
CA GLY A 501 -20.19 -6.96 5.56
C GLY A 501 -19.76 -8.07 6.48
N ILE A 502 -18.54 -8.57 6.25
CA ILE A 502 -17.92 -9.61 7.07
C ILE A 502 -16.68 -9.03 7.74
N ASN A 503 -15.54 -9.08 7.04
CA ASN A 503 -14.24 -8.65 7.55
C ASN A 503 -13.88 -7.23 7.09
N LEU A 504 -14.38 -6.80 5.93
CA LEU A 504 -14.00 -5.54 5.28
C LEU A 504 -14.50 -4.27 6.00
N LEU A 505 -15.28 -4.44 7.06
CA LEU A 505 -15.72 -3.33 7.91
C LEU A 505 -14.70 -2.99 9.02
N ARG A 506 -13.59 -3.73 9.11
CA ARG A 506 -12.62 -3.63 10.22
C ARG A 506 -11.49 -2.65 10.01
N GLU A 507 -11.17 -2.28 8.78
CA GLU A 507 -9.93 -1.57 8.46
C GLU A 507 -10.20 -0.40 7.53
N GLY A 508 -9.55 0.73 7.80
CA GLY A 508 -9.53 1.89 6.89
C GLY A 508 -10.86 2.60 6.65
N LEU A 509 -11.96 2.22 7.35
CA LEU A 509 -13.25 2.91 7.24
C LEU A 509 -13.35 4.03 8.27
N ASP A 510 -13.10 5.25 7.83
CA ASP A 510 -13.33 6.47 8.58
C ASP A 510 -14.65 7.11 8.15
N ILE A 511 -15.73 6.77 8.85
CA ILE A 511 -17.11 7.17 8.51
C ILE A 511 -17.78 7.78 9.75
N PRO A 512 -17.64 9.10 10.00
CA PRO A 512 -18.25 9.77 11.14
C PRO A 512 -19.79 9.70 11.16
N GLU A 513 -20.40 9.42 10.00
CA GLU A 513 -21.85 9.31 9.85
C GLU A 513 -22.42 8.02 10.48
N VAL A 514 -21.58 7.04 10.82
CA VAL A 514 -21.99 5.78 11.47
C VAL A 514 -22.22 5.98 12.96
N SER A 515 -23.45 5.77 13.42
CA SER A 515 -23.79 5.82 14.85
C SER A 515 -24.14 4.45 15.45
N LEU A 516 -24.32 3.41 14.62
CA LEU A 516 -24.62 2.06 15.08
C LEU A 516 -23.77 1.01 14.36
N VAL A 517 -23.18 0.12 15.16
CA VAL A 517 -22.54 -1.11 14.67
C VAL A 517 -23.25 -2.32 15.26
N ALA A 518 -23.84 -3.15 14.41
CA ALA A 518 -24.50 -4.39 14.79
C ALA A 518 -23.61 -5.61 14.47
N ILE A 519 -23.35 -6.44 15.48
CA ILE A 519 -22.55 -7.66 15.36
C ILE A 519 -23.48 -8.85 15.52
N LEU A 520 -23.87 -9.47 14.40
CA LEU A 520 -24.65 -10.71 14.42
C LEU A 520 -23.78 -11.88 14.86
N ASP A 521 -24.39 -12.86 15.52
CA ASP A 521 -23.72 -14.10 15.96
C ASP A 521 -22.42 -13.81 16.74
N ALA A 522 -22.49 -12.87 17.69
CA ALA A 522 -21.32 -12.39 18.41
C ALA A 522 -20.66 -13.46 19.31
N ASP A 523 -21.42 -14.50 19.68
CA ASP A 523 -20.98 -15.62 20.52
C ASP A 523 -20.32 -16.79 19.75
N LYS A 524 -20.24 -16.69 18.42
CA LYS A 524 -19.57 -17.67 17.57
C LYS A 524 -18.09 -17.35 17.49
N GLU A 525 -17.33 -17.92 18.42
CA GLU A 525 -15.88 -17.76 18.45
C GLU A 525 -15.20 -18.20 17.15
N GLY A 526 -14.08 -17.56 16.87
CA GLY A 526 -13.31 -17.73 15.64
C GLY A 526 -12.61 -16.43 15.27
N PHE A 527 -11.92 -16.41 14.13
CA PHE A 527 -11.21 -15.21 13.67
C PHE A 527 -12.11 -13.98 13.64
N LEU A 528 -13.37 -14.14 13.20
CA LEU A 528 -14.30 -13.01 13.06
C LEU A 528 -14.89 -12.50 14.38
N ARG A 529 -14.76 -13.22 15.50
CA ARG A 529 -15.31 -12.83 16.81
C ARG A 529 -14.27 -12.98 17.93
N SER A 530 -12.99 -12.92 17.58
CA SER A 530 -11.92 -12.81 18.56
C SER A 530 -11.96 -11.44 19.26
N GLU A 531 -11.34 -11.37 20.44
CA GLU A 531 -11.16 -10.12 21.21
C GLU A 531 -10.75 -8.93 20.31
N ARG A 532 -9.68 -9.10 19.51
CA ARG A 532 -9.16 -8.07 18.61
C ARG A 532 -10.19 -7.64 17.57
N SER A 533 -10.81 -8.60 16.92
CA SER A 533 -11.83 -8.38 15.89
C SER A 533 -13.04 -7.62 16.42
N LEU A 534 -13.48 -7.94 17.64
CA LEU A 534 -14.59 -7.28 18.30
C LEU A 534 -14.23 -5.83 18.62
N ILE A 535 -13.10 -5.58 19.28
CA ILE A 535 -12.64 -4.21 19.61
C ILE A 535 -12.53 -3.34 18.35
N GLN A 536 -11.95 -3.86 17.27
CA GLN A 536 -11.83 -3.11 16.01
C GLN A 536 -13.18 -2.81 15.35
N THR A 537 -14.11 -3.77 15.39
CA THR A 537 -15.46 -3.62 14.83
C THR A 537 -16.23 -2.56 15.62
N MET A 538 -16.17 -2.62 16.95
CA MET A 538 -16.80 -1.64 17.84
C MET A 538 -16.21 -0.24 17.66
N GLY A 539 -14.89 -0.14 17.44
CA GLY A 539 -14.21 1.13 17.19
C GLY A 539 -14.74 1.91 15.97
N ARG A 540 -15.53 1.30 15.09
CA ARG A 540 -16.19 1.99 13.96
C ARG A 540 -17.34 2.91 14.41
N ALA A 541 -17.98 2.62 15.54
CA ALA A 541 -18.99 3.50 16.14
C ALA A 541 -18.37 4.67 16.94
N ALA A 542 -17.06 4.63 17.22
CA ALA A 542 -16.40 5.61 18.09
C ALA A 542 -16.09 6.96 17.42
N ARG A 543 -16.52 7.16 16.17
CA ARG A 543 -16.35 8.42 15.42
C ARG A 543 -17.59 9.32 15.45
N ASN A 544 -18.64 8.88 16.11
CA ASN A 544 -19.90 9.59 16.24
C ASN A 544 -20.24 9.78 17.72
N GLU A 545 -20.78 10.95 18.08
CA GLU A 545 -21.18 11.26 19.45
C GLU A 545 -22.29 10.35 20.00
N ASN A 546 -23.13 9.81 19.10
CA ASN A 546 -24.20 8.86 19.39
C ASN A 546 -23.78 7.40 19.13
N GLY A 547 -22.47 7.11 19.09
CA GLY A 547 -21.93 5.79 18.80
C GLY A 547 -22.42 4.70 19.75
N GLU A 548 -23.06 3.68 19.18
CA GLU A 548 -23.57 2.49 19.88
C GLU A 548 -23.19 1.20 19.14
N VAL A 549 -23.08 0.12 19.91
CA VAL A 549 -22.82 -1.24 19.43
C VAL A 549 -23.90 -2.17 19.98
N ILE A 550 -24.46 -3.01 19.11
CA ILE A 550 -25.33 -4.11 19.51
C ILE A 550 -24.66 -5.42 19.14
N MET A 551 -24.50 -6.30 20.13
CA MET A 551 -23.97 -7.66 19.95
C MET A 551 -25.10 -8.66 20.12
N TYR A 552 -25.49 -9.34 19.06
CA TYR A 552 -26.51 -10.40 19.13
C TYR A 552 -25.86 -11.73 19.51
N ALA A 553 -26.16 -12.23 20.70
CA ALA A 553 -25.55 -13.40 21.30
C ALA A 553 -26.45 -14.00 22.39
N ASP A 554 -26.45 -15.32 22.52
CA ASP A 554 -27.18 -16.02 23.59
C ASP A 554 -26.29 -16.25 24.83
N ARG A 555 -24.96 -16.13 24.67
CA ARG A 555 -23.97 -16.24 25.75
C ARG A 555 -22.84 -15.23 25.57
N ILE A 556 -22.25 -14.79 26.67
CA ILE A 556 -21.05 -13.95 26.64
C ILE A 556 -19.82 -14.88 26.61
N THR A 557 -19.07 -14.84 25.51
CA THR A 557 -17.79 -15.58 25.39
C THR A 557 -16.65 -14.83 26.06
N ASN A 558 -15.50 -15.48 26.26
CA ASN A 558 -14.32 -14.81 26.81
C ASN A 558 -13.87 -13.64 25.92
N SER A 559 -13.89 -13.84 24.59
CA SER A 559 -13.58 -12.80 23.62
C SER A 559 -14.51 -11.59 23.73
N MET A 560 -15.81 -11.82 23.94
CA MET A 560 -16.78 -10.75 24.18
C MET A 560 -16.52 -10.02 25.48
N GLN A 561 -16.29 -10.76 26.58
CA GLN A 561 -16.07 -10.18 27.90
C GLN A 561 -14.89 -9.21 27.88
N VAL A 562 -13.73 -9.65 27.39
CA VAL A 562 -12.52 -8.81 27.31
C VAL A 562 -12.75 -7.57 26.45
N ALA A 563 -13.42 -7.73 25.30
CA ALA A 563 -13.71 -6.61 24.41
C ALA A 563 -14.68 -5.58 25.03
N ILE A 564 -15.71 -6.05 25.74
CA ILE A 564 -16.69 -5.21 26.45
C ILE A 564 -15.99 -4.46 27.59
N ASP A 565 -15.21 -5.16 28.41
CA ASP A 565 -14.52 -4.59 29.56
C ASP A 565 -13.51 -3.52 29.14
N GLU A 566 -12.72 -3.77 28.09
CA GLU A 566 -11.75 -2.81 27.57
C GLU A 566 -12.44 -1.56 26.98
N THR A 567 -13.57 -1.72 26.29
CA THR A 567 -14.33 -0.60 25.74
C THR A 567 -14.94 0.26 26.85
N ASN A 568 -15.51 -0.38 27.89
CA ASN A 568 -16.06 0.32 29.05
C ASN A 568 -14.98 1.07 29.84
N ARG A 569 -13.83 0.42 30.08
CA ARG A 569 -12.67 1.06 30.76
C ARG A 569 -12.20 2.31 30.01
N ARG A 570 -12.08 2.24 28.68
CA ARG A 570 -11.70 3.39 27.84
C ARG A 570 -12.75 4.51 27.94
N ARG A 571 -14.03 4.14 27.80
CA ARG A 571 -15.15 5.09 27.87
C ARG A 571 -15.20 5.84 29.21
N GLU A 572 -15.02 5.14 30.33
CA GLU A 572 -14.99 5.74 31.67
C GLU A 572 -13.86 6.78 31.81
N LYS A 573 -12.65 6.44 31.38
CA LYS A 573 -11.51 7.38 31.40
C LYS A 573 -11.73 8.59 30.50
N GLN A 574 -12.29 8.38 29.30
CA GLN A 574 -12.60 9.47 28.37
C GLN A 574 -13.68 10.40 28.94
N MET A 575 -14.72 9.85 29.58
CA MET A 575 -15.75 10.64 30.26
C MET A 575 -15.17 11.47 31.41
N ALA A 576 -14.33 10.87 32.26
CA ALA A 576 -13.67 11.57 33.36
C ALA A 576 -12.77 12.71 32.86
N TYR A 577 -12.00 12.46 31.78
CA TYR A 577 -11.18 13.49 31.14
C TYR A 577 -12.04 14.65 30.61
N ASN A 578 -13.12 14.33 29.90
CA ASN A 578 -14.03 15.34 29.35
C ASN A 578 -14.69 16.19 30.44
N GLU A 579 -15.14 15.58 31.54
CA GLU A 579 -15.72 16.28 32.69
C GLU A 579 -14.70 17.22 33.33
N GLN A 580 -13.47 16.73 33.57
CA GLN A 580 -12.39 17.53 34.15
C GLN A 580 -12.00 18.74 33.28
N HIS A 581 -12.08 18.62 31.95
CA HIS A 581 -11.65 19.65 31.00
C HIS A 581 -12.80 20.44 30.36
N GLY A 582 -14.05 20.18 30.74
CA GLY A 582 -15.23 20.84 30.18
C GLY A 582 -15.43 20.59 28.68
N ILE A 583 -15.09 19.40 28.19
CA ILE A 583 -15.17 19.05 26.77
C ILE A 583 -16.50 18.36 26.47
N THR A 584 -17.24 18.90 25.50
CA THR A 584 -18.44 18.24 24.95
C THR A 584 -18.04 17.38 23.73
N PRO A 585 -18.29 16.06 23.75
CA PRO A 585 -18.02 15.20 22.60
C PRO A 585 -18.67 15.75 21.33
N THR A 586 -17.87 15.94 20.28
CA THR A 586 -18.35 16.47 19.00
C THR A 586 -17.91 15.59 17.84
N THR A 587 -18.87 15.19 17.01
CA THR A 587 -18.61 14.42 15.79
C THR A 587 -17.80 15.23 14.78
N ILE A 588 -16.73 14.64 14.24
CA ILE A 588 -15.87 15.29 13.25
C ILE A 588 -16.62 15.38 11.91
N LYS A 589 -16.73 16.59 11.36
CA LYS A 589 -17.20 16.79 9.98
C LYS A 589 -16.01 16.65 9.03
N LYS A 590 -16.02 15.61 8.20
CA LYS A 590 -15.00 15.35 7.19
C LYS A 590 -15.62 15.49 5.81
N ASP A 591 -14.99 16.27 4.93
CA ASP A 591 -15.49 16.42 3.57
C ASP A 591 -15.55 15.07 2.86
N VAL A 592 -16.61 14.87 2.08
CA VAL A 592 -16.70 13.74 1.15
C VAL A 592 -16.03 14.20 -0.13
N ARG A 593 -14.71 14.00 -0.24
CA ARG A 593 -13.98 14.30 -1.48
C ARG A 593 -14.52 13.41 -2.61
N ASP A 594 -14.64 13.97 -3.80
CA ASP A 594 -14.88 13.19 -5.02
C ASP A 594 -13.68 12.28 -5.28
N VAL A 595 -13.94 11.08 -5.83
CA VAL A 595 -12.89 10.10 -6.10
C VAL A 595 -11.97 10.69 -7.18
N ILE A 596 -10.84 11.26 -6.76
CA ILE A 596 -9.78 11.70 -7.68
C ILE A 596 -9.21 10.43 -8.30
N ARG A 597 -9.58 10.16 -9.56
CA ARG A 597 -8.96 9.13 -10.38
C ARG A 597 -7.69 9.72 -10.97
N ALA A 598 -6.55 9.27 -10.48
CA ALA A 598 -5.28 9.50 -11.14
C ALA A 598 -5.38 8.98 -12.59
N THR A 599 -4.95 9.84 -13.49
CA THR A 599 -4.67 9.71 -14.92
C THR A 599 -4.42 8.28 -15.43
N ILE A 600 -5.02 7.94 -16.59
CA ILE A 600 -4.39 7.17 -17.68
C ILE A 600 -5.14 7.45 -19.00
N ALA A 601 -4.30 7.61 -20.03
CA ALA A 601 -4.43 7.82 -21.47
C ALA A 601 -5.80 7.73 -22.15
N ALA A 602 -6.05 8.74 -22.98
CA ALA A 602 -7.03 8.75 -24.05
C ALA A 602 -6.64 7.75 -25.14
N GLU A 603 -7.58 6.89 -25.53
CA GLU A 603 -7.60 6.28 -26.86
C GLU A 603 -8.84 6.75 -27.61
N GLU A 604 -8.66 6.90 -28.92
CA GLU A 604 -9.42 7.71 -29.86
C GLU A 604 -10.86 7.23 -30.14
N GLN A 605 -11.66 8.19 -30.58
CA GLN A 605 -13.06 8.07 -30.97
C GLN A 605 -13.26 7.18 -32.20
N GLU A 606 -14.22 6.26 -32.13
CA GLU A 606 -15.01 5.87 -33.31
C GLU A 606 -16.42 6.44 -33.17
N GLU A 607 -16.81 7.30 -34.13
CA GLU A 607 -18.16 7.77 -34.32
C GLU A 607 -19.10 6.63 -34.72
N TYR A 608 -20.18 6.42 -33.97
CA TYR A 608 -21.37 5.74 -34.48
C TYR A 608 -22.65 6.51 -34.13
N GLY A 609 -23.14 7.23 -35.15
CA GLY A 609 -24.53 7.32 -35.61
C GLY A 609 -25.67 7.25 -34.60
N ASP A 610 -26.23 8.43 -34.36
CA ASP A 610 -27.64 8.79 -34.20
C ASP A 610 -28.70 7.65 -34.24
N ASN A 611 -29.38 7.40 -33.11
CA ASN A 611 -30.64 6.66 -33.07
C ASN A 611 -31.51 7.06 -31.85
N LYS A 612 -31.86 8.35 -31.76
CA LYS A 612 -33.01 8.80 -30.94
C LYS A 612 -34.32 8.39 -31.63
N LYS A 613 -34.80 7.15 -31.45
CA LYS A 613 -36.22 6.73 -31.60
C LYS A 613 -36.41 5.20 -31.45
N SER A 614 -36.44 4.66 -30.22
CA SER A 614 -37.15 3.38 -29.93
C SER A 614 -37.20 2.97 -28.44
N LEU A 615 -37.02 3.86 -27.46
CA LEU A 615 -36.93 3.45 -26.05
C LEU A 615 -38.29 3.32 -25.30
N ALA A 616 -39.42 3.54 -25.98
CA ALA A 616 -40.74 3.52 -25.33
C ALA A 616 -41.40 2.13 -25.20
N ASN A 617 -40.82 1.06 -25.76
CA ASN A 617 -41.45 -0.28 -25.82
C ASN A 617 -40.56 -1.44 -25.31
N LEU A 618 -39.64 -1.19 -24.38
CA LEU A 618 -38.78 -2.23 -23.81
C LEU A 618 -39.43 -2.92 -22.60
N THR A 619 -39.31 -4.26 -22.52
CA THR A 619 -39.75 -5.04 -21.36
C THR A 619 -38.85 -4.77 -20.14
N GLY A 620 -39.34 -5.02 -18.92
CA GLY A 620 -38.63 -4.68 -17.67
C GLY A 620 -37.18 -5.20 -17.57
N LYS A 621 -36.88 -6.38 -18.15
CA LYS A 621 -35.50 -6.92 -18.20
C LYS A 621 -34.60 -6.23 -19.22
N GLU A 622 -35.14 -5.78 -20.34
CA GLU A 622 -34.39 -5.06 -21.37
C GLU A 622 -34.09 -3.62 -20.93
N LYS A 623 -35.01 -3.03 -20.16
CA LYS A 623 -34.85 -1.71 -19.53
C LYS A 623 -33.70 -1.70 -18.51
N THR A 624 -33.57 -2.73 -17.68
CA THR A 624 -32.44 -2.85 -16.73
C THR A 624 -31.10 -2.95 -17.46
N LYS A 625 -31.01 -3.78 -18.51
CA LYS A 625 -29.78 -3.89 -19.32
C LYS A 625 -29.42 -2.60 -20.03
N ALA A 626 -30.40 -1.88 -20.56
CA ALA A 626 -30.18 -0.59 -21.19
C ALA A 626 -29.67 0.45 -20.18
N ILE A 627 -30.23 0.47 -18.97
CA ILE A 627 -29.76 1.33 -17.88
C ILE A 627 -28.33 0.99 -17.47
N GLU A 628 -27.98 -0.29 -17.32
CA GLU A 628 -26.61 -0.71 -16.98
C GLU A 628 -25.60 -0.29 -18.07
N GLN A 629 -25.98 -0.45 -19.35
CA GLN A 629 -25.15 -0.04 -20.47
C GLN A 629 -24.99 1.49 -20.54
N MET A 630 -26.08 2.25 -20.35
CA MET A 630 -26.03 3.71 -20.30
C MET A 630 -25.28 4.22 -19.07
N GLU A 631 -25.36 3.55 -17.92
CA GLU A 631 -24.57 3.88 -16.73
C GLU A 631 -23.08 3.65 -16.98
N LYS A 632 -22.73 2.59 -17.71
CA LYS A 632 -21.35 2.33 -18.15
C LYS A 632 -20.87 3.43 -19.11
N GLU A 633 -21.66 3.76 -20.13
CA GLU A 633 -21.33 4.83 -21.08
C GLU A 633 -21.26 6.21 -20.41
N MET A 634 -22.11 6.49 -19.43
CA MET A 634 -22.07 7.71 -18.62
C MET A 634 -20.79 7.77 -17.81
N LYS A 635 -20.40 6.65 -17.18
CA LYS A 635 -19.15 6.53 -16.45
C LYS A 635 -17.95 6.68 -17.38
N ASP A 636 -18.01 6.16 -18.60
CA ASP A 636 -16.94 6.27 -19.59
C ASP A 636 -16.85 7.69 -20.18
N ALA A 637 -17.97 8.38 -20.43
CA ALA A 637 -18.02 9.79 -20.79
C ALA A 637 -17.45 10.69 -19.67
N ALA A 638 -17.83 10.43 -18.41
CA ALA A 638 -17.26 11.13 -17.26
C ALA A 638 -15.75 10.86 -17.08
N LYS A 639 -15.27 9.66 -17.41
CA LYS A 639 -13.82 9.35 -17.46
C LYS A 639 -13.14 10.15 -18.58
N GLY A 640 -13.78 10.29 -19.72
CA GLY A 640 -13.29 11.07 -20.87
C GLY A 640 -13.40 12.59 -20.71
N LEU A 641 -13.79 13.09 -19.52
CA LEU A 641 -14.05 14.50 -19.23
C LEU A 641 -15.17 15.13 -20.09
N ASP A 642 -15.98 14.29 -20.74
CA ASP A 642 -17.17 14.70 -21.50
C ASP A 642 -18.36 14.79 -20.53
N PHE A 643 -18.33 15.84 -19.71
CA PHE A 643 -19.35 16.06 -18.67
C PHE A 643 -20.72 16.38 -19.26
N GLU A 644 -20.78 16.91 -20.48
CA GLU A 644 -22.02 17.18 -21.20
C GLU A 644 -22.70 15.86 -21.58
N LYS A 645 -21.97 14.94 -22.22
CA LYS A 645 -22.50 13.61 -22.54
C LYS A 645 -22.83 12.79 -21.29
N ALA A 646 -22.03 12.90 -20.24
CA ALA A 646 -22.34 12.26 -18.97
C ALA A 646 -23.62 12.82 -18.32
N ALA A 647 -23.86 14.13 -18.41
CA ALA A 647 -25.09 14.74 -17.94
C ALA A 647 -26.31 14.31 -18.78
N GLU A 648 -26.18 14.27 -20.11
CA GLU A 648 -27.25 13.77 -20.99
C GLU A 648 -27.61 12.32 -20.69
N LEU A 649 -26.62 11.44 -20.55
CA LEU A 649 -26.85 10.04 -20.21
C LEU A 649 -27.48 9.88 -18.82
N ARG A 650 -27.04 10.67 -17.83
CA ARG A 650 -27.64 10.69 -16.49
C ARG A 650 -29.12 11.06 -16.55
N ASP A 651 -29.47 12.09 -17.31
CA ASP A 651 -30.84 12.58 -17.40
C ASP A 651 -31.73 11.57 -18.14
N ILE A 652 -31.22 10.90 -19.18
CA ILE A 652 -31.90 9.78 -19.86
C ILE A 652 -32.12 8.59 -18.90
N ILE A 653 -31.12 8.24 -18.09
CA ILE A 653 -31.24 7.17 -17.09
C ILE A 653 -32.30 7.51 -16.04
N LEU A 654 -32.37 8.78 -15.60
CA LEU A 654 -33.38 9.25 -14.65
C LEU A 654 -34.80 9.16 -15.23
N GLU A 655 -34.99 9.57 -16.49
CA GLU A 655 -36.28 9.43 -17.17
C GLU A 655 -36.70 7.97 -17.33
N LEU A 656 -35.76 7.09 -17.71
CA LEU A 656 -36.02 5.65 -17.80
C LEU A 656 -36.36 5.07 -16.43
N LYS A 657 -35.69 5.47 -15.34
CA LYS A 657 -36.02 5.00 -13.99
C LYS A 657 -37.36 5.54 -13.46
N ALA A 658 -37.77 6.74 -13.87
CA ALA A 658 -39.03 7.36 -13.44
C ALA A 658 -40.28 6.83 -14.17
N GLY A 659 -40.15 6.37 -15.42
CA GLY A 659 -41.24 5.81 -16.21
C GLY A 659 -41.51 4.31 -15.97
N GLY A 660 -41.41 3.84 -14.72
CA GLY A 660 -41.57 2.43 -14.32
C GLY A 660 -42.63 2.25 -13.25
#